data_AF-A0A2J6MK07-F1
#
_entry.id   AF-A0A2J6MK07-F1
#
_cell.length_a   1.000
_cell.length_b   1.000
_cell.length_c   1.000
_cell.angle_alpha   90.00
_cell.angle_beta   90.00
_cell.angle_gamma   90.00
#
_symmetry.space_group_name_H-M   'P 1'
#
loop_
_entity.id
_entity.type
_entity.pdbx_description
1 polymer ?
#
loop_
_entity_poly.entity_id
_entity_poly.type
_entity_poly.pdbx_seq_one_letter_code
_entity_poly.pdbx_strand_id
1 'polypeptide(L)'
;GSATDATVSGGGVQTVLAGGVTSGTTVDSGGTEDLAGSGYGGTVAAGGSQTIASGGMDSGTTLDGGSQTVDAGGSATGTTVSGGGVQTVSAGGVAGGTTVDSGGTEDLAGSGYGETVAAGGSQTIASGGVDSGTTLDGGSQTVDDGGSATGATVDSGGVQTVSAGGVTSGTTVSSGGTENLAGSGYGETISAGGSQTVESGGVDSGATLSGGTQTVAAGGTASGTRIDGGSQTVSAGGSATSATVNSGGMQTVSSGGMALSSTVEAGGTQTVSAGGTVSGTQVGSGGTEDLAGTGEGETVSAGGSQTVEAGGVDSGATLAGGSQTISAGGSATSTTVNSGGVQTVSSGGVAGGTIIDGGGTENLAGTGYGETVTAGGSQTVESGGVDSGATLSGGTQTVDAGGVATSTTVETGGSQTVGAGGSAASATVGSGGVQTVASGGVVSGTIIDGGGTENLAGAGYGETVSSGGSQTIDAGGVDSGATLSGGMQTVSSGGIAAGTTVSGGGVQTVASGGEASGTAIAAGGSQTVDAGGSASSATVDNGGVQTVAAGGVDSGTTIGSGGTEDLAGSGADETVLSGGSQTIAAGGADSGATLDGGSQTIGAGGSATSTTVNAGGTQTVSSGGVAVDTTVNDSGTQALYGGGTASGTVINSGGTQSINSGAVASGSVLSGGGNQDVGSGGSAVATQVDSGSEQAV
;
A
#
# COMPACT_ATOMS: atom_id res chain seq x y z
N GLY A 1 -51.27 -64.03 -34.28
CA GLY A 1 -52.40 -63.59 -35.13
C GLY A 1 -52.37 -62.08 -35.22
N SER A 2 -53.05 -61.49 -36.21
CA SER A 2 -53.07 -60.03 -36.40
C SER A 2 -54.47 -59.45 -36.20
N ALA A 3 -54.57 -58.30 -35.54
CA ALA A 3 -55.77 -57.47 -35.48
C ALA A 3 -55.46 -56.09 -36.10
N THR A 4 -56.43 -55.50 -36.79
CA THR A 4 -56.29 -54.19 -37.44
C THR A 4 -57.57 -53.38 -37.21
N ASP A 5 -57.44 -52.12 -36.84
CA ASP A 5 -58.53 -51.16 -36.61
C ASP A 5 -59.59 -51.69 -35.62
N ALA A 6 -59.14 -52.37 -34.57
CA ALA A 6 -60.03 -52.89 -33.53
C ALA A 6 -60.49 -51.76 -32.60
N THR A 7 -61.75 -51.78 -32.16
CA THR A 7 -62.24 -50.89 -31.10
C THR A 7 -62.54 -51.70 -29.84
N VAL A 8 -61.91 -51.35 -28.73
CA VAL A 8 -62.12 -51.95 -27.41
C VAL A 8 -62.93 -51.00 -26.54
N SER A 9 -64.24 -51.21 -26.49
CA SER A 9 -65.16 -50.37 -25.71
C SER A 9 -65.30 -50.85 -24.25
N GLY A 10 -66.03 -50.09 -23.42
CA GLY A 10 -66.22 -50.34 -21.99
C GLY A 10 -66.49 -51.80 -21.60
N GLY A 11 -65.63 -52.34 -20.72
CA GLY A 11 -65.67 -53.73 -20.25
C GLY A 11 -65.06 -54.76 -21.21
N GLY A 12 -64.63 -54.34 -22.40
CA GLY A 12 -63.89 -55.16 -23.37
C GLY A 12 -62.40 -55.24 -23.02
N VAL A 13 -61.80 -56.39 -23.32
CA VAL A 13 -60.36 -56.62 -23.17
C VAL A 13 -59.80 -57.21 -24.47
N GLN A 14 -58.74 -56.61 -25.00
CA GLN A 14 -57.95 -57.15 -26.08
C GLN A 14 -56.60 -57.61 -25.53
N THR A 15 -56.35 -58.93 -25.52
CA THR A 15 -55.05 -59.48 -25.15
C THR A 15 -54.27 -59.88 -26.40
N VAL A 16 -53.15 -59.20 -26.65
CA VAL A 16 -52.21 -59.51 -27.72
C VAL A 16 -51.06 -60.31 -27.12
N LEU A 17 -51.10 -61.63 -27.30
CA LEU A 17 -50.05 -62.53 -26.80
C LEU A 17 -48.74 -62.38 -27.61
N ALA A 18 -47.65 -62.92 -27.06
CA ALA A 18 -46.33 -62.93 -27.71
C ALA A 18 -46.38 -63.41 -29.18
N GLY A 19 -45.75 -62.66 -30.08
CA GLY A 19 -45.79 -62.89 -31.54
C GLY A 19 -47.12 -62.51 -32.22
N GLY A 20 -48.10 -62.02 -31.47
CA GLY A 20 -49.29 -61.35 -31.99
C GLY A 20 -48.96 -59.93 -32.44
N VAL A 21 -49.76 -59.40 -33.38
CA VAL A 21 -49.63 -58.04 -33.89
C VAL A 21 -50.99 -57.35 -33.86
N THR A 22 -51.03 -56.10 -33.42
CA THR A 22 -52.19 -55.23 -33.56
C THR A 22 -51.79 -53.92 -34.24
N SER A 23 -52.71 -53.29 -34.95
CA SER A 23 -52.48 -51.98 -35.56
C SER A 23 -53.76 -51.16 -35.59
N GLY A 24 -53.68 -49.86 -35.27
CA GLY A 24 -54.85 -48.98 -35.26
C GLY A 24 -55.89 -49.31 -34.17
N THR A 25 -55.51 -50.01 -33.09
CA THR A 25 -56.43 -50.27 -31.99
C THR A 25 -56.92 -48.94 -31.40
N THR A 26 -58.23 -48.75 -31.26
CA THR A 26 -58.83 -47.68 -30.44
C THR A 26 -59.36 -48.28 -29.13
N VAL A 27 -58.86 -47.83 -27.99
CA VAL A 27 -59.33 -48.23 -26.66
C VAL A 27 -60.16 -47.09 -26.07
N ASP A 28 -61.48 -47.28 -26.00
CA ASP A 28 -62.40 -46.28 -25.46
C ASP A 28 -62.48 -46.34 -23.93
N SER A 29 -63.24 -45.43 -23.34
CA SER A 29 -63.54 -45.39 -21.92
C SER A 29 -63.98 -46.75 -21.35
N GLY A 30 -63.24 -47.24 -20.36
CA GLY A 30 -63.46 -48.53 -19.70
C GLY A 30 -63.00 -49.76 -20.50
N GLY A 31 -62.40 -49.60 -21.68
CA GLY A 31 -61.75 -50.66 -22.44
C GLY A 31 -60.31 -50.90 -21.96
N THR A 32 -59.79 -52.11 -22.22
CA THR A 32 -58.41 -52.48 -21.85
C THR A 32 -57.69 -53.23 -22.97
N GLU A 33 -56.45 -52.84 -23.27
CA GLU A 33 -55.56 -53.61 -24.16
C GLU A 33 -54.32 -54.09 -23.39
N ASP A 34 -54.12 -55.41 -23.34
CA ASP A 34 -52.95 -56.05 -22.74
C ASP A 34 -52.01 -56.54 -23.86
N LEU A 35 -50.85 -55.89 -24.02
CA LEU A 35 -49.93 -56.09 -25.12
C LEU A 35 -48.64 -56.79 -24.67
N ALA A 36 -48.54 -58.08 -24.94
CA ALA A 36 -47.30 -58.87 -24.86
C ALA A 36 -46.69 -59.18 -26.26
N GLY A 37 -47.35 -58.73 -27.34
CA GLY A 37 -46.90 -58.81 -28.73
C GLY A 37 -46.49 -57.45 -29.29
N SER A 38 -46.79 -57.16 -30.56
CA SER A 38 -46.47 -55.88 -31.20
C SER A 38 -47.70 -55.02 -31.50
N GLY A 39 -47.65 -53.74 -31.18
CA GLY A 39 -48.67 -52.72 -31.46
C GLY A 39 -48.14 -51.60 -32.36
N TYR A 40 -49.02 -51.07 -33.23
CA TYR A 40 -48.67 -50.00 -34.17
C TYR A 40 -49.82 -49.00 -34.36
N GLY A 41 -49.63 -47.74 -33.95
CA GLY A 41 -50.53 -46.62 -34.24
C GLY A 41 -51.85 -46.66 -33.48
N GLY A 42 -51.84 -47.09 -32.22
CA GLY A 42 -53.06 -47.15 -31.39
C GLY A 42 -53.55 -45.78 -30.92
N THR A 43 -54.79 -45.72 -30.45
CA THR A 43 -55.33 -44.55 -29.73
C THR A 43 -55.99 -45.03 -28.44
N VAL A 44 -55.58 -44.49 -27.29
CA VAL A 44 -56.21 -44.74 -25.99
C VAL A 44 -56.92 -43.46 -25.59
N ALA A 45 -58.25 -43.48 -25.70
CA ALA A 45 -59.09 -42.33 -25.38
C ALA A 45 -59.32 -42.20 -23.87
N ALA A 46 -59.91 -41.08 -23.45
CA ALA A 46 -60.22 -40.78 -22.05
C ALA A 46 -60.88 -41.93 -21.29
N GLY A 47 -60.19 -42.42 -20.25
CA GLY A 47 -60.62 -43.54 -19.42
C GLY A 47 -60.42 -44.94 -20.01
N GLY A 48 -59.80 -45.06 -21.18
CA GLY A 48 -59.25 -46.31 -21.71
C GLY A 48 -57.87 -46.61 -21.10
N SER A 49 -57.45 -47.88 -21.14
CA SER A 49 -56.16 -48.32 -20.58
C SER A 49 -55.44 -49.31 -21.48
N GLN A 50 -54.14 -49.13 -21.64
CA GLN A 50 -53.25 -50.08 -22.31
C GLN A 50 -52.11 -50.48 -21.36
N THR A 51 -51.79 -51.77 -21.31
CA THR A 51 -50.62 -52.29 -20.59
C THR A 51 -49.68 -52.97 -21.57
N ILE A 52 -48.44 -52.51 -21.66
CA ILE A 52 -47.37 -53.16 -22.42
C ILE A 52 -46.61 -54.06 -21.45
N ALA A 53 -46.90 -55.35 -21.53
CA ALA A 53 -46.30 -56.36 -20.68
C ALA A 53 -44.87 -56.71 -21.15
N SER A 54 -44.18 -57.54 -20.37
CA SER A 54 -42.83 -58.03 -20.69
C SER A 54 -42.75 -58.66 -22.10
N GLY A 55 -41.81 -58.19 -22.92
CA GLY A 55 -41.62 -58.61 -24.31
C GLY A 55 -42.57 -57.94 -25.31
N GLY A 56 -43.52 -57.12 -24.84
CA GLY A 56 -44.39 -56.30 -25.66
C GLY A 56 -43.65 -55.10 -26.25
N MET A 57 -44.01 -54.73 -27.48
CA MET A 57 -43.50 -53.56 -28.19
C MET A 57 -44.65 -52.77 -28.77
N ASP A 58 -44.75 -51.50 -28.42
CA ASP A 58 -45.74 -50.59 -29.00
C ASP A 58 -45.06 -49.43 -29.72
N SER A 59 -45.69 -48.95 -30.80
CA SER A 59 -45.13 -47.89 -31.61
C SER A 59 -46.20 -46.93 -32.12
N GLY A 60 -46.05 -45.63 -31.84
CA GLY A 60 -46.91 -44.58 -32.38
C GLY A 60 -48.29 -44.49 -31.72
N THR A 61 -48.44 -44.93 -30.47
CA THR A 61 -49.72 -44.83 -29.76
C THR A 61 -50.01 -43.40 -29.30
N THR A 62 -51.24 -42.94 -29.48
CA THR A 62 -51.72 -41.66 -28.96
C THR A 62 -52.59 -41.86 -27.72
N LEU A 63 -52.22 -41.24 -26.59
CA LEU A 63 -53.03 -41.16 -25.37
C LEU A 63 -53.76 -39.82 -25.37
N ASP A 64 -55.05 -39.83 -25.69
CA ASP A 64 -55.92 -38.64 -25.68
C ASP A 64 -56.84 -38.71 -24.44
N GLY A 65 -56.26 -38.40 -23.28
CA GLY A 65 -56.90 -38.59 -21.96
C GLY A 65 -56.84 -40.02 -21.40
N GLY A 66 -56.33 -40.99 -22.16
CA GLY A 66 -56.19 -42.39 -21.76
C GLY A 66 -54.89 -42.69 -20.99
N SER A 67 -54.73 -43.94 -20.51
CA SER A 67 -53.54 -44.36 -19.77
C SER A 67 -52.79 -45.50 -20.45
N GLN A 68 -51.46 -45.43 -20.47
CA GLN A 68 -50.56 -46.50 -20.90
C GLN A 68 -49.58 -46.84 -19.77
N THR A 69 -49.52 -48.11 -19.38
CA THR A 69 -48.51 -48.63 -18.46
C THR A 69 -47.49 -49.46 -19.23
N VAL A 70 -46.21 -49.14 -19.10
CA VAL A 70 -45.09 -49.93 -19.64
C VAL A 70 -44.45 -50.70 -18.50
N ASP A 71 -44.68 -52.01 -18.46
CA ASP A 71 -44.15 -52.88 -17.42
C ASP A 71 -42.67 -53.24 -17.67
N ALA A 72 -42.04 -53.88 -16.70
CA ALA A 72 -40.67 -54.38 -16.81
C ALA A 72 -40.47 -55.28 -18.05
N GLY A 73 -39.55 -54.87 -18.93
CA GLY A 73 -39.26 -55.54 -20.19
C GLY A 73 -40.24 -55.25 -21.33
N GLY A 74 -41.22 -54.36 -21.14
CA GLY A 74 -42.04 -53.78 -22.19
C GLY A 74 -41.37 -52.54 -22.81
N SER A 75 -41.73 -52.20 -24.05
CA SER A 75 -41.20 -51.03 -24.76
C SER A 75 -42.31 -50.26 -25.48
N ALA A 76 -42.40 -48.95 -25.22
CA ALA A 76 -43.24 -48.00 -25.95
C ALA A 76 -42.33 -47.06 -26.75
N THR A 77 -42.65 -46.82 -28.02
CA THR A 77 -41.87 -45.90 -28.87
C THR A 77 -42.78 -44.92 -29.60
N GLY A 78 -42.40 -43.64 -29.65
CA GLY A 78 -43.21 -42.63 -30.35
C GLY A 78 -44.60 -42.41 -29.76
N THR A 79 -44.78 -42.64 -28.46
CA THR A 79 -46.08 -42.40 -27.80
C THR A 79 -46.37 -40.90 -27.79
N THR A 80 -47.57 -40.46 -28.16
CA THR A 80 -48.01 -39.07 -27.97
C THR A 80 -48.97 -39.00 -26.80
N VAL A 81 -48.67 -38.21 -25.77
CA VAL A 81 -49.47 -38.09 -24.54
C VAL A 81 -50.11 -36.71 -24.48
N SER A 82 -51.44 -36.63 -24.46
CA SER A 82 -52.18 -35.36 -24.58
C SER A 82 -53.52 -35.41 -23.85
N GLY A 83 -54.17 -34.25 -23.64
CA GLY A 83 -55.59 -34.19 -23.26
C GLY A 83 -55.92 -34.79 -21.88
N GLY A 84 -54.95 -34.83 -20.96
CA GLY A 84 -55.07 -35.53 -19.67
C GLY A 84 -54.54 -36.96 -19.67
N GLY A 85 -53.93 -37.41 -20.77
CA GLY A 85 -53.37 -38.75 -20.90
C GLY A 85 -52.17 -38.95 -19.98
N VAL A 86 -51.95 -40.21 -19.57
CA VAL A 86 -50.87 -40.58 -18.65
C VAL A 86 -50.11 -41.79 -19.18
N GLN A 87 -48.81 -41.63 -19.38
CA GLN A 87 -47.89 -42.76 -19.58
C GLN A 87 -47.14 -43.04 -18.29
N THR A 88 -47.20 -44.27 -17.80
CA THR A 88 -46.43 -44.73 -16.64
C THR A 88 -45.42 -45.77 -17.09
N VAL A 89 -44.13 -45.47 -16.98
CA VAL A 89 -43.05 -46.38 -17.32
C VAL A 89 -42.48 -46.95 -16.03
N SER A 90 -42.82 -48.20 -15.74
CA SER A 90 -42.36 -48.88 -14.52
C SER A 90 -40.87 -49.19 -14.58
N ALA A 91 -40.26 -49.48 -13.43
CA ALA A 91 -38.87 -49.92 -13.36
C ALA A 91 -38.60 -51.10 -14.31
N GLY A 92 -37.59 -50.95 -15.18
CA GLY A 92 -37.23 -51.91 -16.23
C GLY A 92 -38.09 -51.86 -17.49
N GLY A 93 -39.10 -51.00 -17.56
CA GLY A 93 -39.80 -50.62 -18.78
C GLY A 93 -39.03 -49.56 -19.57
N VAL A 94 -39.34 -49.42 -20.85
CA VAL A 94 -38.65 -48.49 -21.76
C VAL A 94 -39.66 -47.63 -22.53
N ALA A 95 -39.53 -46.32 -22.44
CA ALA A 95 -40.13 -45.34 -23.35
C ALA A 95 -39.05 -44.73 -24.25
N GLY A 96 -39.43 -44.28 -25.44
CA GLY A 96 -38.51 -43.63 -26.34
C GLY A 96 -39.17 -42.83 -27.44
N GLY A 97 -38.82 -41.55 -27.53
CA GLY A 97 -39.44 -40.60 -28.45
C GLY A 97 -40.91 -40.31 -28.14
N THR A 98 -41.32 -40.53 -26.89
CA THR A 98 -42.54 -39.99 -26.31
C THR A 98 -42.59 -38.47 -26.50
N THR A 99 -43.71 -37.99 -27.02
CA THR A 99 -44.08 -36.57 -27.04
C THR A 99 -45.15 -36.34 -25.97
N VAL A 100 -44.83 -35.56 -24.94
CA VAL A 100 -45.78 -35.14 -23.89
C VAL A 100 -46.29 -33.74 -24.21
N ASP A 101 -47.51 -33.67 -24.73
CA ASP A 101 -48.19 -32.44 -25.15
C ASP A 101 -49.02 -31.82 -24.01
N SER A 102 -49.72 -30.72 -24.31
CA SER A 102 -50.55 -29.99 -23.36
C SER A 102 -51.53 -30.89 -22.59
N GLY A 103 -51.40 -30.87 -21.26
CA GLY A 103 -52.20 -31.68 -20.34
C GLY A 103 -51.81 -33.16 -20.28
N GLY A 104 -50.80 -33.61 -21.03
CA GLY A 104 -50.24 -34.94 -20.92
C GLY A 104 -49.27 -35.08 -19.73
N THR A 105 -49.11 -36.30 -19.23
CA THR A 105 -48.14 -36.62 -18.17
C THR A 105 -47.39 -37.91 -18.46
N GLU A 106 -46.08 -37.90 -18.25
CA GLU A 106 -45.26 -39.11 -18.21
C GLU A 106 -44.62 -39.28 -16.82
N ASP A 107 -44.85 -40.43 -16.20
CA ASP A 107 -44.21 -40.86 -14.96
C ASP A 107 -43.17 -41.96 -15.27
N LEU A 108 -41.89 -41.62 -15.19
CA LEU A 108 -40.76 -42.44 -15.62
C LEU A 108 -39.97 -43.00 -14.43
N ALA A 109 -40.24 -44.25 -14.06
CA ALA A 109 -39.41 -45.04 -13.13
C ALA A 109 -38.49 -46.04 -13.86
N GLY A 110 -38.65 -46.21 -15.18
CA GLY A 110 -37.84 -47.05 -16.06
C GLY A 110 -36.79 -46.25 -16.84
N SER A 111 -36.68 -46.49 -18.14
CA SER A 111 -35.75 -45.78 -19.03
C SER A 111 -36.47 -44.99 -20.11
N GLY A 112 -36.10 -43.72 -20.29
CA GLY A 112 -36.56 -42.83 -21.37
C GLY A 112 -35.41 -42.47 -22.31
N TYR A 113 -35.72 -42.24 -23.58
CA TYR A 113 -34.73 -41.75 -24.55
C TYR A 113 -35.33 -40.86 -25.64
N GLY A 114 -34.77 -39.66 -25.79
CA GLY A 114 -35.13 -38.72 -26.85
C GLY A 114 -36.55 -38.17 -26.71
N GLU A 115 -37.02 -37.99 -25.48
CA GLU A 115 -38.37 -37.51 -25.20
C GLU A 115 -38.53 -36.03 -25.57
N THR A 116 -39.76 -35.61 -25.88
CA THR A 116 -40.10 -34.19 -26.10
C THR A 116 -41.25 -33.82 -25.18
N VAL A 117 -41.04 -32.85 -24.30
CA VAL A 117 -42.09 -32.31 -23.42
C VAL A 117 -42.44 -30.91 -23.91
N ALA A 118 -43.55 -30.81 -24.61
CA ALA A 118 -44.03 -29.58 -25.22
C ALA A 118 -44.78 -28.70 -24.20
N ALA A 119 -45.14 -27.49 -24.62
CA ALA A 119 -45.85 -26.52 -23.79
C ALA A 119 -47.10 -27.09 -23.08
N GLY A 120 -47.05 -27.10 -21.75
CA GLY A 120 -48.11 -27.61 -20.88
C GLY A 120 -48.11 -29.14 -20.68
N GLY A 121 -47.13 -29.85 -21.22
CA GLY A 121 -46.82 -31.24 -20.85
C GLY A 121 -45.95 -31.32 -19.60
N SER A 122 -45.99 -32.47 -18.92
CA SER A 122 -45.24 -32.72 -17.68
C SER A 122 -44.60 -34.09 -17.70
N GLN A 123 -43.32 -34.17 -17.33
CA GLN A 123 -42.59 -35.42 -17.15
C GLN A 123 -42.01 -35.48 -15.73
N THR A 124 -42.12 -36.62 -15.07
CA THR A 124 -41.51 -36.89 -13.77
C THR A 124 -40.56 -38.07 -13.91
N ILE A 125 -39.28 -37.87 -13.61
CA ILE A 125 -38.30 -38.94 -13.47
C ILE A 125 -38.26 -39.35 -12.00
N ALA A 126 -38.92 -40.46 -11.69
CA ALA A 126 -39.02 -40.98 -10.33
C ALA A 126 -37.72 -41.68 -9.91
N SER A 127 -37.64 -42.06 -8.63
CA SER A 127 -36.53 -42.84 -8.06
C SER A 127 -36.18 -44.07 -8.92
N GLY A 128 -34.92 -44.15 -9.38
CA GLY A 128 -34.41 -45.23 -10.23
C GLY A 128 -34.71 -45.06 -11.72
N GLY A 129 -35.51 -44.06 -12.09
CA GLY A 129 -35.74 -43.65 -13.46
C GLY A 129 -34.51 -43.00 -14.07
N VAL A 130 -34.27 -43.27 -15.35
CA VAL A 130 -33.18 -42.68 -16.12
C VAL A 130 -33.72 -42.17 -17.45
N ASP A 131 -33.49 -40.91 -17.73
CA ASP A 131 -33.87 -40.27 -18.98
C ASP A 131 -32.64 -39.72 -19.71
N SER A 132 -32.69 -39.76 -21.04
CA SER A 132 -31.56 -39.33 -21.88
C SER A 132 -32.01 -38.56 -23.10
N GLY A 133 -31.51 -37.34 -23.28
CA GLY A 133 -31.74 -36.53 -24.48
C GLY A 133 -33.12 -35.88 -24.56
N THR A 134 -33.77 -35.63 -23.42
CA THR A 134 -35.10 -35.01 -23.40
C THR A 134 -35.04 -33.54 -23.81
N THR A 135 -35.98 -33.13 -24.66
CA THR A 135 -36.16 -31.73 -25.08
C THR A 135 -37.40 -31.13 -24.40
N LEU A 136 -37.21 -30.05 -23.65
CA LEU A 136 -38.26 -29.30 -22.96
C LEU A 136 -38.61 -28.04 -23.77
N ASP A 137 -39.55 -28.17 -24.71
CA ASP A 137 -40.02 -27.09 -25.59
C ASP A 137 -41.28 -26.41 -25.00
N GLY A 138 -41.09 -25.72 -23.87
CA GLY A 138 -42.17 -25.08 -23.11
C GLY A 138 -42.82 -25.96 -22.02
N GLY A 139 -42.45 -27.24 -21.95
CA GLY A 139 -42.94 -28.20 -20.96
C GLY A 139 -42.12 -28.23 -19.66
N SER A 140 -42.52 -29.09 -18.72
CA SER A 140 -41.81 -29.25 -17.44
C SER A 140 -41.31 -30.67 -17.21
N GLN A 141 -40.08 -30.79 -16.70
CA GLN A 141 -39.49 -32.02 -16.22
C GLN A 141 -39.15 -31.88 -14.74
N THR A 142 -39.57 -32.83 -13.92
CA THR A 142 -39.14 -32.96 -12.52
C THR A 142 -38.24 -34.18 -12.38
N VAL A 143 -37.04 -34.01 -11.82
CA VAL A 143 -36.11 -35.10 -11.48
C VAL A 143 -36.16 -35.29 -9.97
N ASP A 144 -36.80 -36.37 -9.52
CA ASP A 144 -36.98 -36.66 -8.10
C ASP A 144 -35.74 -37.31 -7.46
N ASP A 145 -35.77 -37.49 -6.14
CA ASP A 145 -34.75 -38.21 -5.38
C ASP A 145 -34.46 -39.59 -6.00
N GLY A 146 -33.20 -39.82 -6.38
CA GLY A 146 -32.75 -41.04 -7.06
C GLY A 146 -33.10 -41.14 -8.55
N GLY A 147 -33.74 -40.13 -9.14
CA GLY A 147 -33.92 -39.99 -10.59
C GLY A 147 -32.70 -39.38 -11.27
N SER A 148 -32.51 -39.67 -12.57
CA SER A 148 -31.39 -39.17 -13.37
C SER A 148 -31.81 -38.70 -14.75
N ALA A 149 -31.44 -37.47 -15.12
CA ALA A 149 -31.59 -36.94 -16.47
C ALA A 149 -30.21 -36.64 -17.07
N THR A 150 -29.95 -37.10 -18.30
CA THR A 150 -28.68 -36.82 -18.99
C THR A 150 -28.92 -36.17 -20.35
N GLY A 151 -28.21 -35.08 -20.63
CA GLY A 151 -28.25 -34.41 -21.93
C GLY A 151 -29.60 -33.76 -22.24
N ALA A 152 -30.33 -33.31 -21.22
CA ALA A 152 -31.58 -32.60 -21.44
C ALA A 152 -31.33 -31.25 -22.15
N THR A 153 -32.24 -30.82 -23.01
CA THR A 153 -32.24 -29.48 -23.62
C THR A 153 -33.45 -28.72 -23.12
N VAL A 154 -33.22 -27.62 -22.41
CA VAL A 154 -34.27 -26.76 -21.84
C VAL A 154 -34.44 -25.52 -22.72
N ASP A 155 -35.45 -25.53 -23.58
CA ASP A 155 -35.71 -24.46 -24.54
C ASP A 155 -36.69 -23.42 -23.99
N SER A 156 -37.12 -22.47 -24.83
CA SER A 156 -37.92 -21.31 -24.42
C SER A 156 -39.21 -21.73 -23.70
N GLY A 157 -39.31 -21.34 -22.43
CA GLY A 157 -40.46 -21.68 -21.57
C GLY A 157 -40.38 -23.08 -20.94
N GLY A 158 -39.38 -23.88 -21.31
CA GLY A 158 -39.09 -25.15 -20.66
C GLY A 158 -38.58 -24.95 -19.23
N VAL A 159 -38.98 -25.85 -18.34
CA VAL A 159 -38.56 -25.82 -16.93
C VAL A 159 -38.10 -27.20 -16.49
N GLN A 160 -36.83 -27.31 -16.11
CA GLN A 160 -36.30 -28.49 -15.41
C GLN A 160 -36.19 -28.19 -13.92
N THR A 161 -36.81 -29.02 -13.08
CA THR A 161 -36.70 -28.94 -11.62
C THR A 161 -36.01 -30.20 -11.12
N VAL A 162 -34.87 -30.03 -10.47
CA VAL A 162 -34.09 -31.13 -9.90
C VAL A 162 -34.25 -31.09 -8.39
N SER A 163 -35.06 -32.00 -7.86
CA SER A 163 -35.30 -32.12 -6.43
C SER A 163 -34.04 -32.57 -5.69
N ALA A 164 -34.01 -32.38 -4.37
CA ALA A 164 -32.94 -32.91 -3.53
C ALA A 164 -32.78 -34.43 -3.76
N GLY A 165 -31.56 -34.88 -4.06
CA GLY A 165 -31.23 -36.26 -4.38
C GLY A 165 -31.42 -36.65 -5.86
N GLY A 166 -32.04 -35.80 -6.68
CA GLY A 166 -32.07 -35.94 -8.13
C GLY A 166 -30.73 -35.54 -8.76
N VAL A 167 -30.43 -36.09 -9.94
CA VAL A 167 -29.18 -35.86 -10.67
C VAL A 167 -29.43 -35.45 -12.11
N THR A 168 -28.76 -34.39 -12.55
CA THR A 168 -28.64 -33.99 -13.96
C THR A 168 -27.19 -34.06 -14.42
N SER A 169 -26.98 -34.27 -15.72
CA SER A 169 -25.66 -34.10 -16.33
C SER A 169 -25.74 -33.71 -17.80
N GLY A 170 -25.01 -32.66 -18.17
CA GLY A 170 -24.95 -32.15 -19.53
C GLY A 170 -26.27 -31.54 -20.02
N THR A 171 -27.13 -31.11 -19.11
CA THR A 171 -28.27 -30.24 -19.40
C THR A 171 -27.77 -28.97 -20.12
N THR A 172 -28.41 -28.66 -21.24
CA THR A 172 -28.24 -27.39 -21.95
C THR A 172 -29.47 -26.52 -21.70
N VAL A 173 -29.28 -25.37 -21.03
CA VAL A 173 -30.34 -24.39 -20.81
C VAL A 173 -30.23 -23.28 -21.85
N SER A 174 -31.16 -23.26 -22.79
CA SER A 174 -31.21 -22.31 -23.92
C SER A 174 -31.96 -21.02 -23.54
N SER A 175 -32.05 -20.09 -24.48
CA SER A 175 -32.77 -18.81 -24.31
C SER A 175 -34.22 -19.02 -23.85
N GLY A 176 -34.57 -18.45 -22.70
CA GLY A 176 -35.91 -18.58 -22.10
C GLY A 176 -36.17 -19.89 -21.36
N GLY A 177 -35.22 -20.82 -21.34
CA GLY A 177 -35.26 -22.02 -20.52
C GLY A 177 -34.84 -21.75 -19.08
N THR A 178 -35.35 -22.54 -18.14
CA THR A 178 -35.02 -22.43 -16.71
C THR A 178 -34.70 -23.78 -16.08
N GLU A 179 -33.63 -23.83 -15.30
CA GLU A 179 -33.29 -24.97 -14.44
C GLU A 179 -33.26 -24.53 -12.96
N ASN A 180 -34.03 -25.23 -12.12
CA ASN A 180 -34.01 -25.08 -10.66
C ASN A 180 -33.34 -26.31 -10.05
N LEU A 181 -32.16 -26.15 -9.46
CA LEU A 181 -31.29 -27.23 -9.02
C LEU A 181 -31.19 -27.27 -7.49
N ALA A 182 -32.01 -28.12 -6.85
CA ALA A 182 -31.87 -28.48 -5.44
C ALA A 182 -31.10 -29.81 -5.24
N GLY A 183 -30.91 -30.58 -6.31
CA GLY A 183 -30.12 -31.82 -6.37
C GLY A 183 -28.67 -31.60 -6.81
N SER A 184 -28.15 -32.49 -7.66
CA SER A 184 -26.78 -32.41 -8.19
C SER A 184 -26.76 -32.24 -9.70
N GLY A 185 -26.01 -31.25 -10.19
CA GLY A 185 -25.77 -30.99 -11.61
C GLY A 185 -24.30 -31.17 -11.98
N TYR A 186 -24.05 -31.71 -13.17
CA TYR A 186 -22.70 -32.05 -13.64
C TYR A 186 -22.46 -31.64 -15.09
N GLY A 187 -21.64 -30.61 -15.29
CA GLY A 187 -21.22 -30.17 -16.62
C GLY A 187 -22.31 -29.45 -17.41
N GLU A 188 -23.18 -28.71 -16.72
CA GLU A 188 -24.32 -28.03 -17.35
C GLU A 188 -23.86 -26.87 -18.25
N THR A 189 -24.58 -26.61 -19.34
CA THR A 189 -24.29 -25.50 -20.25
C THR A 189 -25.45 -24.51 -20.26
N ILE A 190 -25.22 -23.30 -19.75
CA ILE A 190 -26.25 -22.26 -19.67
C ILE A 190 -25.93 -21.23 -20.76
N SER A 191 -26.69 -21.30 -21.85
CA SER A 191 -26.51 -20.47 -23.03
C SER A 191 -27.13 -19.09 -22.86
N ALA A 192 -26.82 -18.17 -23.78
CA ALA A 192 -27.38 -16.82 -23.78
C ALA A 192 -28.91 -16.81 -23.63
N GLY A 193 -29.40 -16.12 -22.59
CA GLY A 193 -30.82 -16.03 -22.23
C GLY A 193 -31.36 -17.20 -21.40
N GLY A 194 -30.57 -18.24 -21.15
CA GLY A 194 -30.88 -19.32 -20.22
C GLY A 194 -30.62 -18.93 -18.77
N SER A 195 -31.33 -19.57 -17.85
CA SER A 195 -31.22 -19.30 -16.42
C SER A 195 -31.15 -20.57 -15.59
N GLN A 196 -30.18 -20.64 -14.68
CA GLN A 196 -30.06 -21.68 -13.68
C GLN A 196 -30.08 -21.06 -12.28
N THR A 197 -30.84 -21.66 -11.36
CA THR A 197 -30.77 -21.35 -9.93
C THR A 197 -30.29 -22.58 -9.18
N VAL A 198 -29.13 -22.48 -8.52
CA VAL A 198 -28.66 -23.48 -7.56
C VAL A 198 -29.28 -23.18 -6.21
N GLU A 199 -30.28 -23.97 -5.83
CA GLU A 199 -31.09 -23.77 -4.63
C GLU A 199 -30.40 -24.33 -3.37
N SER A 200 -31.07 -24.18 -2.22
CA SER A 200 -30.56 -24.69 -0.93
C SER A 200 -30.29 -26.20 -0.99
N GLY A 201 -29.05 -26.60 -0.72
CA GLY A 201 -28.61 -28.00 -0.79
C GLY A 201 -28.22 -28.46 -2.19
N GLY A 202 -28.49 -27.65 -3.22
CA GLY A 202 -28.08 -27.89 -4.59
C GLY A 202 -26.57 -27.77 -4.76
N VAL A 203 -26.01 -28.65 -5.60
CA VAL A 203 -24.60 -28.64 -5.97
C VAL A 203 -24.47 -28.68 -7.48
N ASP A 204 -23.92 -27.63 -8.06
CA ASP A 204 -23.57 -27.57 -9.47
C ASP A 204 -22.05 -27.69 -9.64
N SER A 205 -21.59 -28.64 -10.45
CA SER A 205 -20.17 -28.94 -10.66
C SER A 205 -19.80 -28.84 -12.13
N GLY A 206 -18.95 -27.87 -12.47
CA GLY A 206 -18.37 -27.70 -13.80
C GLY A 206 -19.30 -27.07 -14.82
N ALA A 207 -20.31 -26.29 -14.40
CA ALA A 207 -21.15 -25.58 -15.35
C ALA A 207 -20.37 -24.57 -16.20
N THR A 208 -20.82 -24.39 -17.44
CA THR A 208 -20.32 -23.38 -18.38
C THR A 208 -21.43 -22.37 -18.70
N LEU A 209 -21.20 -21.10 -18.40
CA LEU A 209 -22.14 -20.00 -18.67
C LEU A 209 -21.71 -19.30 -19.95
N SER A 210 -22.26 -19.73 -21.10
CA SER A 210 -21.97 -19.16 -22.42
C SER A 210 -22.95 -18.04 -22.76
N GLY A 211 -22.89 -16.94 -22.00
CA GLY A 211 -23.84 -15.82 -22.08
C GLY A 211 -25.10 -15.95 -21.20
N GLY A 212 -25.28 -17.11 -20.55
CA GLY A 212 -26.39 -17.38 -19.64
C GLY A 212 -26.17 -16.87 -18.21
N THR A 213 -27.16 -17.12 -17.35
CA THR A 213 -27.14 -16.68 -15.95
C THR A 213 -27.21 -17.85 -14.97
N GLN A 214 -26.40 -17.79 -13.91
CA GLN A 214 -26.47 -18.70 -12.78
C GLN A 214 -26.64 -17.90 -11.48
N THR A 215 -27.66 -18.22 -10.69
CA THR A 215 -27.81 -17.71 -9.33
C THR A 215 -27.49 -18.81 -8.33
N VAL A 216 -26.49 -18.60 -7.47
CA VAL A 216 -26.20 -19.47 -6.33
C VAL A 216 -26.92 -18.91 -5.12
N ALA A 217 -28.04 -19.54 -4.74
CA ALA A 217 -28.90 -19.09 -3.65
C ALA A 217 -28.34 -19.50 -2.27
N ALA A 218 -29.02 -19.09 -1.21
CA ALA A 218 -28.66 -19.45 0.16
C ALA A 218 -28.58 -20.97 0.33
N GLY A 219 -27.43 -21.48 0.77
CA GLY A 219 -27.18 -22.91 0.95
C GLY A 219 -26.87 -23.68 -0.34
N GLY A 220 -26.88 -23.03 -1.51
CA GLY A 220 -26.43 -23.61 -2.77
C GLY A 220 -24.91 -23.54 -2.94
N THR A 221 -24.33 -24.48 -3.68
CA THR A 221 -22.89 -24.52 -3.99
C THR A 221 -22.65 -24.67 -5.49
N ALA A 222 -21.85 -23.78 -6.07
CA ALA A 222 -21.33 -23.93 -7.43
C ALA A 222 -19.82 -24.13 -7.40
N SER A 223 -19.31 -25.14 -8.11
CA SER A 223 -17.89 -25.49 -8.13
C SER A 223 -17.34 -25.61 -9.54
N GLY A 224 -16.19 -25.00 -9.80
CA GLY A 224 -15.52 -25.08 -11.10
C GLY A 224 -16.31 -24.41 -12.23
N THR A 225 -17.16 -23.45 -11.90
CA THR A 225 -17.98 -22.73 -12.88
C THR A 225 -17.12 -21.95 -13.87
N ARG A 226 -17.31 -22.17 -15.17
CA ARG A 226 -16.66 -21.42 -16.24
C ARG A 226 -17.60 -20.34 -16.78
N ILE A 227 -17.25 -19.07 -16.59
CA ILE A 227 -18.10 -17.93 -16.97
C ILE A 227 -17.58 -17.31 -18.28
N ASP A 228 -18.17 -17.69 -19.41
CA ASP A 228 -17.75 -17.32 -20.78
C ASP A 228 -18.76 -16.36 -21.41
N GLY A 229 -18.70 -15.07 -21.05
CA GLY A 229 -19.68 -14.08 -21.49
C GLY A 229 -21.00 -14.07 -20.68
N GLY A 230 -21.18 -15.03 -19.77
CA GLY A 230 -22.34 -15.14 -18.88
C GLY A 230 -22.17 -14.41 -17.55
N SER A 231 -23.10 -14.64 -16.62
CA SER A 231 -23.09 -14.04 -15.28
C SER A 231 -23.40 -15.05 -14.18
N GLN A 232 -22.52 -15.14 -13.18
CA GLN A 232 -22.79 -15.86 -11.93
C GLN A 232 -23.03 -14.86 -10.81
N THR A 233 -24.17 -14.97 -10.13
CA THR A 233 -24.47 -14.22 -8.91
C THR A 233 -24.45 -15.14 -7.70
N VAL A 234 -23.53 -14.89 -6.76
CA VAL A 234 -23.47 -15.58 -5.47
C VAL A 234 -24.23 -14.75 -4.45
N SER A 235 -25.41 -15.24 -4.05
CA SER A 235 -26.31 -14.56 -3.13
C SER A 235 -25.92 -14.77 -1.66
N ALA A 236 -26.59 -14.09 -0.74
CA ALA A 236 -26.39 -14.26 0.70
C ALA A 236 -26.50 -15.75 1.11
N GLY A 237 -25.43 -16.28 1.71
CA GLY A 237 -25.34 -17.68 2.13
C GLY A 237 -25.06 -18.69 0.99
N GLY A 238 -24.91 -18.24 -0.25
CA GLY A 238 -24.43 -19.06 -1.36
C GLY A 238 -22.91 -19.15 -1.39
N SER A 239 -22.38 -20.23 -1.98
CA SER A 239 -20.94 -20.50 -2.09
C SER A 239 -20.53 -20.82 -3.52
N ALA A 240 -19.53 -20.12 -4.04
CA ALA A 240 -18.86 -20.46 -5.29
C ALA A 240 -17.40 -20.81 -5.03
N THR A 241 -16.91 -21.92 -5.60
CA THR A 241 -15.51 -22.35 -5.44
C THR A 241 -14.86 -22.57 -6.79
N SER A 242 -13.64 -22.05 -6.96
CA SER A 242 -12.83 -22.25 -8.17
C SER A 242 -13.52 -21.81 -9.47
N ALA A 243 -14.31 -20.74 -9.43
CA ALA A 243 -14.88 -20.18 -10.64
C ALA A 243 -13.78 -19.60 -11.54
N THR A 244 -13.90 -19.78 -12.85
CA THR A 244 -13.04 -19.13 -13.84
C THR A 244 -13.85 -18.11 -14.64
N VAL A 245 -13.52 -16.83 -14.49
CA VAL A 245 -14.20 -15.71 -15.13
C VAL A 245 -13.44 -15.30 -16.39
N ASN A 246 -13.92 -15.69 -17.56
CA ASN A 246 -13.26 -15.41 -18.84
C ASN A 246 -13.81 -14.13 -19.48
N SER A 247 -13.35 -13.84 -20.70
CA SER A 247 -13.75 -12.66 -21.47
C SER A 247 -15.27 -12.47 -21.54
N GLY A 248 -15.73 -11.29 -21.09
CA GLY A 248 -17.14 -10.92 -21.01
C GLY A 248 -17.92 -11.59 -19.88
N GLY A 249 -17.30 -12.50 -19.14
CA GLY A 249 -17.89 -13.14 -17.97
C GLY A 249 -17.89 -12.20 -16.76
N MET A 250 -18.93 -12.33 -15.94
CA MET A 250 -19.08 -11.57 -14.71
C MET A 250 -19.41 -12.48 -13.54
N GLN A 251 -18.62 -12.42 -12.46
CA GLN A 251 -18.97 -13.01 -11.17
C GLN A 251 -19.32 -11.89 -10.19
N THR A 252 -20.56 -11.88 -9.68
CA THR A 252 -20.99 -10.96 -8.63
C THR A 252 -21.11 -11.70 -7.30
N VAL A 253 -20.36 -11.29 -6.29
CA VAL A 253 -20.48 -11.78 -4.91
C VAL A 253 -21.27 -10.75 -4.11
N SER A 254 -22.53 -11.07 -3.80
CA SER A 254 -23.43 -10.18 -3.08
C SER A 254 -23.15 -10.16 -1.58
N SER A 255 -23.78 -9.23 -0.85
CA SER A 255 -23.71 -9.19 0.62
C SER A 255 -24.03 -10.57 1.23
N GLY A 256 -23.09 -11.12 2.01
CA GLY A 256 -23.19 -12.42 2.65
C GLY A 256 -22.93 -13.63 1.74
N GLY A 257 -22.62 -13.41 0.46
CA GLY A 257 -22.15 -14.46 -0.45
C GLY A 257 -20.64 -14.69 -0.30
N MET A 258 -20.18 -15.89 -0.67
CA MET A 258 -18.77 -16.29 -0.56
C MET A 258 -18.25 -16.87 -1.88
N ALA A 259 -17.12 -16.35 -2.36
CA ALA A 259 -16.36 -17.00 -3.43
C ALA A 259 -14.94 -17.36 -2.97
N LEU A 260 -14.48 -18.57 -3.29
CA LEU A 260 -13.17 -19.08 -2.89
C LEU A 260 -12.35 -19.47 -4.11
N SER A 261 -11.13 -18.95 -4.20
CA SER A 261 -10.15 -19.28 -5.23
C SER A 261 -10.65 -19.06 -6.66
N SER A 262 -11.39 -17.97 -6.89
CA SER A 262 -11.77 -17.57 -8.25
C SER A 262 -10.54 -17.18 -9.07
N THR A 263 -10.56 -17.46 -10.37
CA THR A 263 -9.57 -16.97 -11.33
C THR A 263 -10.26 -16.00 -12.29
N VAL A 264 -9.77 -14.77 -12.37
CA VAL A 264 -10.31 -13.73 -13.27
C VAL A 264 -9.33 -13.52 -14.42
N GLU A 265 -9.71 -13.97 -15.61
CA GLU A 265 -8.88 -13.95 -16.82
C GLU A 265 -9.13 -12.69 -17.66
N ALA A 266 -8.41 -12.57 -18.78
CA ALA A 266 -8.50 -11.43 -19.69
C ALA A 266 -9.94 -11.07 -20.09
N GLY A 267 -10.38 -9.86 -19.72
CA GLY A 267 -11.71 -9.34 -20.00
C GLY A 267 -12.84 -9.92 -19.14
N GLY A 268 -12.51 -10.72 -18.12
CA GLY A 268 -13.44 -11.13 -17.07
C GLY A 268 -13.47 -10.11 -15.92
N THR A 269 -14.61 -10.05 -15.22
CA THR A 269 -14.81 -9.16 -14.09
C THR A 269 -15.37 -9.90 -12.88
N GLN A 270 -14.73 -9.75 -11.73
CA GLN A 270 -15.30 -10.11 -10.44
C GLN A 270 -15.72 -8.83 -9.71
N THR A 271 -16.97 -8.75 -9.28
CA THR A 271 -17.51 -7.65 -8.48
C THR A 271 -17.92 -8.18 -7.12
N VAL A 272 -17.32 -7.65 -6.07
CA VAL A 272 -17.63 -8.02 -4.68
C VAL A 272 -18.36 -6.85 -4.04
N SER A 273 -19.66 -7.02 -3.81
CA SER A 273 -20.47 -5.99 -3.16
C SER A 273 -20.12 -5.84 -1.68
N ALA A 274 -20.48 -4.70 -1.08
CA ALA A 274 -20.37 -4.50 0.36
C ALA A 274 -20.99 -5.68 1.14
N GLY A 275 -20.20 -6.26 2.06
CA GLY A 275 -20.57 -7.43 2.85
C GLY A 275 -20.41 -8.79 2.14
N GLY A 276 -20.02 -8.83 0.86
CA GLY A 276 -19.58 -10.05 0.18
C GLY A 276 -18.13 -10.40 0.54
N THR A 277 -17.77 -11.68 0.45
CA THR A 277 -16.43 -12.17 0.80
C THR A 277 -15.81 -12.97 -0.34
N VAL A 278 -14.57 -12.64 -0.66
CA VAL A 278 -13.70 -13.43 -1.53
C VAL A 278 -12.44 -13.82 -0.78
N SER A 279 -11.81 -14.92 -1.19
CA SER A 279 -10.50 -15.32 -0.67
C SER A 279 -9.69 -16.07 -1.72
N GLY A 280 -8.43 -15.70 -1.85
CA GLY A 280 -7.50 -16.31 -2.80
C GLY A 280 -7.88 -16.07 -4.26
N THR A 281 -8.57 -14.97 -4.57
CA THR A 281 -8.83 -14.58 -5.96
C THR A 281 -7.50 -14.38 -6.70
N GLN A 282 -7.37 -14.98 -7.88
CA GLN A 282 -6.26 -14.77 -8.80
C GLN A 282 -6.71 -13.87 -9.93
N VAL A 283 -6.28 -12.60 -9.92
CA VAL A 283 -6.56 -11.65 -11.00
C VAL A 283 -5.44 -11.74 -12.04
N GLY A 284 -5.74 -12.39 -13.15
CA GLY A 284 -4.85 -12.60 -14.28
C GLY A 284 -4.69 -11.37 -15.19
N SER A 285 -3.88 -11.51 -16.24
CA SER A 285 -3.60 -10.40 -17.16
C SER A 285 -4.87 -9.95 -17.89
N GLY A 286 -5.23 -8.67 -17.75
CA GLY A 286 -6.46 -8.10 -18.30
C GLY A 286 -7.74 -8.48 -17.55
N GLY A 287 -7.63 -9.22 -16.43
CA GLY A 287 -8.74 -9.46 -15.51
C GLY A 287 -8.95 -8.25 -14.59
N THR A 288 -10.18 -8.09 -14.09
CA THR A 288 -10.54 -6.99 -13.19
C THR A 288 -11.32 -7.48 -11.98
N GLU A 289 -10.93 -7.04 -10.80
CA GLU A 289 -11.68 -7.22 -9.56
C GLU A 289 -12.06 -5.86 -8.96
N ASP A 290 -13.36 -5.66 -8.73
CA ASP A 290 -13.91 -4.50 -8.03
C ASP A 290 -14.38 -4.94 -6.63
N LEU A 291 -13.68 -4.51 -5.58
CA LEU A 291 -13.81 -5.00 -4.21
C LEU A 291 -14.40 -3.92 -3.28
N ALA A 292 -15.72 -3.92 -3.11
CA ALA A 292 -16.42 -3.15 -2.06
C ALA A 292 -16.68 -3.97 -0.77
N GLY A 293 -16.45 -5.28 -0.82
CA GLY A 293 -16.58 -6.23 0.30
C GLY A 293 -15.25 -6.54 0.98
N THR A 294 -15.04 -7.80 1.36
CA THR A 294 -13.80 -8.26 2.01
C THR A 294 -13.01 -9.21 1.10
N GLY A 295 -11.72 -8.93 0.95
CA GLY A 295 -10.73 -9.80 0.32
C GLY A 295 -9.69 -10.32 1.33
N GLU A 296 -9.25 -11.55 1.15
CA GLU A 296 -8.14 -12.18 1.87
C GLU A 296 -7.25 -13.03 0.95
N GLY A 297 -5.96 -12.67 0.87
CA GLY A 297 -4.91 -13.46 0.22
C GLY A 297 -4.97 -13.44 -1.31
N GLU A 298 -5.44 -12.36 -1.90
CA GLU A 298 -5.55 -12.15 -3.34
C GLU A 298 -4.18 -12.11 -4.02
N THR A 299 -4.11 -12.54 -5.28
CA THR A 299 -2.92 -12.38 -6.11
C THR A 299 -3.27 -11.65 -7.39
N VAL A 300 -2.68 -10.47 -7.59
CA VAL A 300 -2.84 -9.66 -8.81
C VAL A 300 -1.61 -9.84 -9.69
N SER A 301 -1.75 -10.59 -10.76
CA SER A 301 -0.66 -10.92 -11.70
C SER A 301 -0.39 -9.78 -12.68
N ALA A 302 0.72 -9.86 -13.42
CA ALA A 302 1.09 -8.87 -14.43
C ALA A 302 -0.04 -8.50 -15.41
N GLY A 303 -0.45 -7.23 -15.39
CA GLY A 303 -1.55 -6.70 -16.20
C GLY A 303 -2.95 -6.96 -15.64
N GLY A 304 -3.09 -7.63 -14.50
CA GLY A 304 -4.33 -7.69 -13.73
C GLY A 304 -4.56 -6.40 -12.95
N SER A 305 -5.82 -6.10 -12.67
CA SER A 305 -6.25 -4.89 -11.97
C SER A 305 -7.22 -5.21 -10.85
N GLN A 306 -6.95 -4.70 -9.66
CA GLN A 306 -7.85 -4.76 -8.52
C GLN A 306 -8.15 -3.35 -8.02
N THR A 307 -9.42 -3.04 -7.75
CA THR A 307 -9.85 -1.79 -7.14
C THR A 307 -10.49 -2.09 -5.79
N VAL A 308 -9.88 -1.63 -4.70
CA VAL A 308 -10.51 -1.63 -3.38
C VAL A 308 -11.38 -0.38 -3.27
N GLU A 309 -12.69 -0.56 -3.35
CA GLU A 309 -13.68 0.51 -3.37
C GLU A 309 -14.01 1.04 -1.96
N ALA A 310 -14.89 2.03 -1.87
CA ALA A 310 -15.33 2.60 -0.60
C ALA A 310 -16.00 1.53 0.29
N GLY A 311 -15.47 1.34 1.50
CA GLY A 311 -15.90 0.31 2.44
C GLY A 311 -15.28 -1.07 2.19
N GLY A 312 -14.56 -1.23 1.08
CA GLY A 312 -13.79 -2.43 0.77
C GLY A 312 -12.60 -2.60 1.71
N VAL A 313 -12.33 -3.84 2.10
CA VAL A 313 -11.18 -4.22 2.92
C VAL A 313 -10.45 -5.36 2.24
N ASP A 314 -9.17 -5.14 1.93
CA ASP A 314 -8.28 -6.16 1.40
C ASP A 314 -7.17 -6.48 2.42
N SER A 315 -6.82 -7.76 2.56
CA SER A 315 -5.81 -8.22 3.51
C SER A 315 -4.89 -9.27 2.90
N GLY A 316 -3.58 -9.01 2.95
CA GLY A 316 -2.57 -9.96 2.47
C GLY A 316 -2.50 -10.10 0.95
N ALA A 317 -2.99 -9.12 0.19
CA ALA A 317 -2.87 -9.12 -1.26
C ALA A 317 -1.40 -9.15 -1.71
N THR A 318 -1.12 -9.89 -2.79
CA THR A 318 0.20 -9.96 -3.44
C THR A 318 0.12 -9.39 -4.85
N LEU A 319 0.84 -8.29 -5.13
CA LEU A 319 0.91 -7.67 -6.45
C LEU A 319 2.12 -8.20 -7.22
N ALA A 320 1.94 -9.29 -7.95
CA ALA A 320 2.97 -9.97 -8.76
C ALA A 320 3.06 -9.38 -10.18
N GLY A 321 3.30 -8.07 -10.26
CA GLY A 321 3.32 -7.31 -11.53
C GLY A 321 1.98 -6.62 -11.86
N GLY A 322 0.93 -6.89 -11.09
CA GLY A 322 -0.39 -6.30 -11.26
C GLY A 322 -0.55 -4.95 -10.54
N SER A 323 -1.73 -4.34 -10.69
CA SER A 323 -2.06 -3.08 -10.03
C SER A 323 -3.20 -3.23 -9.02
N GLN A 324 -3.03 -2.61 -7.85
CA GLN A 324 -4.09 -2.41 -6.86
C GLN A 324 -4.32 -0.91 -6.68
N THR A 325 -5.56 -0.46 -6.83
CA THR A 325 -5.98 0.91 -6.52
C THR A 325 -6.87 0.90 -5.29
N ILE A 326 -6.48 1.62 -4.24
CA ILE A 326 -7.28 1.82 -3.04
C ILE A 326 -7.96 3.17 -3.16
N SER A 327 -9.28 3.13 -3.34
CA SER A 327 -10.11 4.32 -3.51
C SER A 327 -10.41 5.01 -2.18
N ALA A 328 -11.00 6.20 -2.23
CA ALA A 328 -11.46 6.91 -1.04
C ALA A 328 -12.40 6.03 -0.19
N GLY A 329 -12.05 5.82 1.08
CA GLY A 329 -12.78 4.95 2.00
C GLY A 329 -12.52 3.45 1.86
N GLY A 330 -11.65 3.03 0.94
CA GLY A 330 -11.13 1.67 0.87
C GLY A 330 -9.91 1.49 1.79
N SER A 331 -9.65 0.24 2.20
CA SER A 331 -8.51 -0.11 3.07
C SER A 331 -7.81 -1.37 2.56
N ALA A 332 -6.49 -1.33 2.43
CA ALA A 332 -5.67 -2.53 2.21
C ALA A 332 -4.64 -2.68 3.33
N THR A 333 -4.43 -3.91 3.80
CA THR A 333 -3.47 -4.19 4.87
C THR A 333 -2.55 -5.35 4.49
N SER A 334 -1.28 -5.23 4.86
CA SER A 334 -0.26 -6.25 4.60
C SER A 334 -0.12 -6.61 3.11
N THR A 335 -0.37 -5.65 2.22
CA THR A 335 -0.13 -5.84 0.78
C THR A 335 1.37 -6.03 0.53
N THR A 336 1.74 -7.02 -0.26
CA THR A 336 3.11 -7.21 -0.76
C THR A 336 3.20 -6.77 -2.21
N VAL A 337 3.99 -5.74 -2.49
CA VAL A 337 4.19 -5.18 -3.84
C VAL A 337 5.51 -5.70 -4.41
N ASN A 338 5.43 -6.73 -5.24
CA ASN A 338 6.61 -7.35 -5.87
C ASN A 338 7.06 -6.56 -7.11
N SER A 339 8.14 -7.04 -7.76
CA SER A 339 8.67 -6.46 -8.98
C SER A 339 7.60 -6.25 -10.07
N GLY A 340 7.48 -5.00 -10.53
CA GLY A 340 6.48 -4.57 -11.52
C GLY A 340 5.08 -4.35 -10.96
N GLY A 341 4.83 -4.70 -9.70
CA GLY A 341 3.58 -4.44 -9.00
C GLY A 341 3.44 -2.96 -8.66
N VAL A 342 2.21 -2.45 -8.71
CA VAL A 342 1.91 -1.05 -8.39
C VAL A 342 0.72 -0.97 -7.44
N GLN A 343 0.95 -0.42 -6.25
CA GLN A 343 -0.13 -0.02 -5.35
C GLN A 343 -0.36 1.49 -5.47
N THR A 344 -1.60 1.91 -5.71
CA THR A 344 -1.98 3.33 -5.74
C THR A 344 -3.00 3.58 -4.65
N VAL A 345 -2.64 4.38 -3.66
CA VAL A 345 -3.51 4.78 -2.55
C VAL A 345 -4.05 6.18 -2.86
N SER A 346 -5.31 6.25 -3.27
CA SER A 346 -5.96 7.53 -3.59
C SER A 346 -6.22 8.34 -2.32
N SER A 347 -6.48 9.64 -2.48
CA SER A 347 -6.89 10.50 -1.36
C SER A 347 -8.09 9.91 -0.61
N GLY A 348 -7.96 9.77 0.71
CA GLY A 348 -8.95 9.13 1.57
C GLY A 348 -8.94 7.59 1.58
N GLY A 349 -8.09 6.95 0.78
CA GLY A 349 -7.77 5.53 0.88
C GLY A 349 -6.70 5.28 1.96
N VAL A 350 -6.64 4.05 2.45
CA VAL A 350 -5.72 3.65 3.52
C VAL A 350 -4.93 2.41 3.11
N ALA A 351 -3.61 2.48 3.19
CA ALA A 351 -2.70 1.34 3.16
C ALA A 351 -2.03 1.19 4.52
N GLY A 352 -1.85 -0.05 4.98
CA GLY A 352 -1.25 -0.33 6.28
C GLY A 352 -0.32 -1.52 6.24
N GLY A 353 0.94 -1.33 6.63
CA GLY A 353 1.94 -2.40 6.63
C GLY A 353 2.26 -2.93 5.24
N THR A 354 2.18 -2.10 4.20
CA THR A 354 2.59 -2.48 2.86
C THR A 354 4.09 -2.83 2.86
N ILE A 355 4.44 -3.95 2.23
CA ILE A 355 5.83 -4.34 1.95
C ILE A 355 6.10 -4.06 0.47
N ILE A 356 7.04 -3.17 0.18
CA ILE A 356 7.39 -2.75 -1.18
C ILE A 356 8.76 -3.33 -1.51
N ASP A 357 8.76 -4.36 -2.34
CA ASP A 357 9.96 -5.12 -2.71
C ASP A 357 10.66 -4.56 -3.96
N GLY A 358 11.84 -5.11 -4.28
CA GLY A 358 12.66 -4.71 -5.41
C GLY A 358 11.89 -4.59 -6.74
N GLY A 359 11.76 -3.37 -7.25
CA GLY A 359 11.02 -3.04 -8.47
C GLY A 359 9.50 -2.93 -8.31
N GLY A 360 8.97 -3.06 -7.09
CA GLY A 360 7.60 -2.68 -6.73
C GLY A 360 7.48 -1.17 -6.49
N THR A 361 6.28 -0.63 -6.63
CA THR A 361 6.01 0.80 -6.46
C THR A 361 4.72 1.05 -5.68
N GLU A 362 4.78 1.98 -4.72
CA GLU A 362 3.60 2.56 -4.08
C GLU A 362 3.50 4.06 -4.38
N ASN A 363 2.34 4.50 -4.87
CA ASN A 363 1.98 5.90 -5.01
C ASN A 363 0.94 6.25 -3.93
N LEU A 364 1.29 7.12 -2.99
CA LEU A 364 0.53 7.36 -1.77
C LEU A 364 -0.01 8.80 -1.73
N ALA A 365 -1.24 9.00 -2.19
CA ALA A 365 -2.01 10.25 -2.01
C ALA A 365 -3.00 10.20 -0.83
N GLY A 366 -3.19 9.01 -0.24
CA GLY A 366 -4.02 8.74 0.94
C GLY A 366 -3.22 8.65 2.23
N THR A 367 -3.53 7.68 3.08
CA THR A 367 -2.83 7.44 4.36
C THR A 367 -2.07 6.12 4.33
N GLY A 368 -0.80 6.17 4.71
CA GLY A 368 0.08 5.03 4.98
C GLY A 368 0.43 4.96 6.48
N TYR A 369 0.50 3.74 7.01
CA TYR A 369 1.11 3.46 8.31
C TYR A 369 1.91 2.15 8.35
N GLY A 370 3.14 2.23 8.86
CA GLY A 370 4.00 1.07 9.14
C GLY A 370 4.54 0.35 7.90
N GLU A 371 4.71 1.07 6.79
CA GLU A 371 5.23 0.56 5.53
C GLU A 371 6.67 0.08 5.66
N THR A 372 7.05 -0.91 4.86
CA THR A 372 8.44 -1.37 4.73
C THR A 372 8.85 -1.30 3.27
N VAL A 373 9.85 -0.46 2.96
CA VAL A 373 10.41 -0.34 1.61
C VAL A 373 11.77 -1.04 1.59
N THR A 374 11.84 -2.20 0.93
CA THR A 374 13.05 -3.02 0.88
C THR A 374 13.94 -2.66 -0.31
N ALA A 375 15.09 -3.31 -0.44
CA ALA A 375 16.11 -3.01 -1.46
C ALA A 375 15.54 -2.92 -2.89
N GLY A 376 15.56 -1.71 -3.45
CA GLY A 376 15.06 -1.42 -4.81
C GLY A 376 13.54 -1.23 -4.92
N GLY A 377 12.80 -1.29 -3.81
CA GLY A 377 11.41 -0.83 -3.74
C GLY A 377 11.34 0.70 -3.72
N SER A 378 10.21 1.25 -4.17
CA SER A 378 10.00 2.70 -4.25
C SER A 378 8.63 3.11 -3.74
N GLN A 379 8.60 4.09 -2.84
CA GLN A 379 7.41 4.75 -2.36
C GLN A 379 7.45 6.23 -2.72
N THR A 380 6.34 6.77 -3.22
CA THR A 380 6.15 8.20 -3.43
C THR A 380 4.98 8.68 -2.59
N VAL A 381 5.22 9.59 -1.64
CA VAL A 381 4.20 10.28 -0.86
C VAL A 381 3.78 11.53 -1.64
N GLU A 382 2.64 11.44 -2.30
CA GLU A 382 2.11 12.46 -3.20
C GLU A 382 1.37 13.58 -2.44
N SER A 383 0.83 14.55 -3.18
CA SER A 383 0.09 15.68 -2.61
C SER A 383 -1.12 15.22 -1.79
N GLY A 384 -1.18 15.62 -0.52
CA GLY A 384 -2.23 15.19 0.41
C GLY A 384 -1.97 13.82 1.05
N GLY A 385 -0.94 13.11 0.60
CA GLY A 385 -0.48 11.86 1.18
C GLY A 385 0.13 12.07 2.56
N VAL A 386 -0.18 11.16 3.49
CA VAL A 386 0.44 11.11 4.82
C VAL A 386 0.97 9.71 5.06
N ASP A 387 2.28 9.61 5.28
CA ASP A 387 2.98 8.38 5.60
C ASP A 387 3.48 8.42 7.07
N SER A 388 3.30 7.32 7.80
CA SER A 388 3.63 7.28 9.22
C SER A 388 4.35 6.00 9.64
N GLY A 389 5.58 6.12 10.12
CA GLY A 389 6.36 5.00 10.62
C GLY A 389 6.91 4.08 9.53
N ALA A 390 7.09 4.57 8.30
CA ALA A 390 7.75 3.80 7.25
C ALA A 390 9.19 3.44 7.62
N THR A 391 9.61 2.23 7.25
CA THR A 391 10.97 1.73 7.40
C THR A 391 11.60 1.52 6.03
N LEU A 392 12.71 2.22 5.75
CA LEU A 392 13.44 2.14 4.48
C LEU A 392 14.70 1.29 4.67
N SER A 393 14.66 0.03 4.25
CA SER A 393 15.75 -0.95 4.39
C SER A 393 16.31 -1.31 3.00
N GLY A 394 17.06 -0.37 2.41
CA GLY A 394 17.56 -0.46 1.02
C GLY A 394 16.64 0.18 -0.03
N GLY A 395 15.42 0.54 0.35
CA GLY A 395 14.41 1.15 -0.53
C GLY A 395 14.44 2.68 -0.55
N THR A 396 13.62 3.27 -1.41
CA THR A 396 13.49 4.74 -1.51
C THR A 396 12.10 5.23 -1.13
N GLN A 397 12.06 6.35 -0.43
CA GLN A 397 10.85 7.14 -0.21
C GLN A 397 11.08 8.56 -0.76
N THR A 398 10.19 9.01 -1.64
CA THR A 398 10.16 10.40 -2.12
C THR A 398 8.93 11.09 -1.55
N VAL A 399 9.12 12.23 -0.88
CA VAL A 399 8.03 13.06 -0.35
C VAL A 399 7.87 14.28 -1.24
N ASP A 400 6.80 14.29 -2.05
CA ASP A 400 6.53 15.33 -3.03
C ASP A 400 5.81 16.54 -2.43
N ALA A 401 5.53 17.55 -3.27
CA ALA A 401 4.86 18.78 -2.86
C ALA A 401 3.48 18.51 -2.20
N GLY A 402 3.37 18.87 -0.92
CA GLY A 402 2.16 18.64 -0.11
C GLY A 402 2.03 17.22 0.45
N GLY A 403 3.01 16.33 0.21
CA GLY A 403 3.15 15.07 0.92
C GLY A 403 3.80 15.27 2.29
N VAL A 404 3.43 14.41 3.25
CA VAL A 404 3.94 14.45 4.62
C VAL A 404 4.39 13.06 5.06
N ALA A 405 5.64 12.93 5.47
CA ALA A 405 6.16 11.72 6.12
C ALA A 405 6.45 11.97 7.59
N THR A 406 6.11 11.02 8.47
CA THR A 406 6.34 11.14 9.92
C THR A 406 6.98 9.88 10.47
N SER A 407 7.96 10.04 11.35
CA SER A 407 8.63 8.93 12.03
C SER A 407 9.26 7.89 11.07
N THR A 408 9.67 8.33 9.88
CA THR A 408 10.38 7.46 8.92
C THR A 408 11.71 7.00 9.52
N THR A 409 11.97 5.69 9.50
CA THR A 409 13.26 5.10 9.86
C THR A 409 14.04 4.78 8.59
N VAL A 410 15.21 5.39 8.40
CA VAL A 410 16.07 5.18 7.23
C VAL A 410 17.26 4.32 7.63
N GLU A 411 17.26 3.06 7.25
CA GLU A 411 18.30 2.08 7.58
C GLU A 411 19.37 1.97 6.48
N THR A 412 20.26 0.98 6.61
CA THR A 412 21.35 0.74 5.66
C THR A 412 20.85 0.62 4.22
N GLY A 413 21.35 1.51 3.36
CA GLY A 413 20.98 1.56 1.94
C GLY A 413 19.61 2.20 1.67
N GLY A 414 18.83 2.51 2.71
CA GLY A 414 17.59 3.25 2.60
C GLY A 414 17.85 4.72 2.25
N SER A 415 16.92 5.32 1.50
CA SER A 415 17.00 6.74 1.16
C SER A 415 15.64 7.42 1.26
N GLN A 416 15.57 8.50 2.04
CA GLN A 416 14.44 9.41 2.04
C GLN A 416 14.82 10.70 1.31
N THR A 417 14.03 11.08 0.30
CA THR A 417 14.16 12.37 -0.38
C THR A 417 12.95 13.23 -0.06
N VAL A 418 13.16 14.39 0.54
CA VAL A 418 12.10 15.40 0.79
C VAL A 418 12.19 16.46 -0.30
N GLY A 419 11.26 16.42 -1.24
CA GLY A 419 11.21 17.31 -2.40
C GLY A 419 10.72 18.72 -2.06
N ALA A 420 10.73 19.60 -3.06
CA ALA A 420 10.24 20.96 -2.91
C ALA A 420 8.76 20.99 -2.50
N GLY A 421 8.45 21.58 -1.35
CA GLY A 421 7.10 21.61 -0.78
C GLY A 421 6.67 20.34 -0.06
N GLY A 422 7.51 19.31 0.01
CA GLY A 422 7.32 18.13 0.85
C GLY A 422 7.75 18.38 2.29
N SER A 423 7.22 17.61 3.23
CA SER A 423 7.57 17.72 4.65
C SER A 423 7.85 16.36 5.28
N ALA A 424 8.94 16.26 6.06
CA ALA A 424 9.17 15.12 6.94
C ALA A 424 9.34 15.57 8.40
N ALA A 425 8.84 14.78 9.35
CA ALA A 425 8.99 15.08 10.77
C ALA A 425 9.44 13.84 11.55
N SER A 426 10.37 14.07 12.49
CA SER A 426 10.89 13.04 13.40
C SER A 426 11.47 11.81 12.69
N ALA A 427 12.10 12.01 11.54
CA ALA A 427 12.83 10.94 10.86
C ALA A 427 14.02 10.48 11.72
N THR A 428 14.36 9.20 11.64
CA THR A 428 15.58 8.63 12.23
C THR A 428 16.46 8.08 11.12
N VAL A 429 17.64 8.66 10.93
CA VAL A 429 18.60 8.28 9.88
C VAL A 429 19.69 7.43 10.52
N GLY A 430 19.58 6.11 10.37
CA GLY A 430 20.49 5.12 10.94
C GLY A 430 21.75 4.90 10.10
N SER A 431 22.57 3.93 10.51
CA SER A 431 23.84 3.63 9.86
C SER A 431 23.68 3.23 8.39
N GLY A 432 24.32 3.98 7.49
CA GLY A 432 24.23 3.79 6.05
C GLY A 432 22.92 4.25 5.42
N GLY A 433 22.02 4.85 6.20
CA GLY A 433 20.83 5.53 5.71
C GLY A 433 21.15 6.95 5.27
N VAL A 434 20.40 7.45 4.29
CA VAL A 434 20.58 8.80 3.74
C VAL A 434 19.24 9.54 3.68
N GLN A 435 19.19 10.72 4.30
CA GLN A 435 18.12 11.69 4.06
C GLN A 435 18.63 12.82 3.18
N THR A 436 17.91 13.16 2.13
CA THR A 436 18.20 14.30 1.26
C THR A 436 17.03 15.25 1.25
N VAL A 437 17.25 16.49 1.65
CA VAL A 437 16.23 17.54 1.68
C VAL A 437 16.53 18.51 0.57
N ALA A 438 15.71 18.50 -0.48
CA ALA A 438 15.88 19.38 -1.61
C ALA A 438 15.50 20.83 -1.26
N SER A 439 15.90 21.78 -2.10
CA SER A 439 15.50 23.17 -1.95
C SER A 439 13.96 23.30 -1.92
N GLY A 440 13.45 23.96 -0.88
CA GLY A 440 12.01 24.09 -0.61
C GLY A 440 11.38 22.91 0.12
N GLY A 441 12.11 21.82 0.38
CA GLY A 441 11.69 20.76 1.31
C GLY A 441 11.89 21.18 2.76
N VAL A 442 11.11 20.59 3.67
CA VAL A 442 11.15 20.91 5.10
C VAL A 442 11.27 19.64 5.94
N VAL A 443 12.26 19.60 6.82
CA VAL A 443 12.41 18.58 7.86
C VAL A 443 12.33 19.19 9.25
N SER A 444 11.96 18.39 10.24
CA SER A 444 11.96 18.83 11.64
C SER A 444 12.22 17.67 12.60
N GLY A 445 13.07 17.90 13.59
CA GLY A 445 13.40 16.90 14.61
C GLY A 445 14.01 15.62 14.04
N THR A 446 14.70 15.69 12.90
CA THR A 446 15.47 14.56 12.37
C THR A 446 16.53 14.15 13.39
N ILE A 447 16.65 12.86 13.67
CA ILE A 447 17.74 12.26 14.44
C ILE A 447 18.70 11.57 13.47
N ILE A 448 19.95 12.02 13.43
CA ILE A 448 20.99 11.46 12.56
C ILE A 448 21.95 10.66 13.43
N ASP A 449 21.83 9.33 13.37
CA ASP A 449 22.60 8.40 14.18
C ASP A 449 23.97 8.05 13.57
N GLY A 450 24.76 7.27 14.31
CA GLY A 450 26.11 6.88 13.90
C GLY A 450 26.16 6.22 12.51
N GLY A 451 26.83 6.87 11.56
CA GLY A 451 26.93 6.45 10.16
C GLY A 451 25.73 6.83 9.29
N GLY A 452 24.73 7.52 9.83
CA GLY A 452 23.66 8.16 9.06
C GLY A 452 24.12 9.47 8.45
N THR A 453 23.50 9.88 7.34
CA THR A 453 23.83 11.12 6.63
C THR A 453 22.58 11.90 6.26
N GLU A 454 22.58 13.20 6.55
CA GLU A 454 21.61 14.15 6.02
C GLU A 454 22.29 15.18 5.11
N ASN A 455 21.75 15.37 3.91
CA ASN A 455 22.11 16.46 2.99
C ASN A 455 20.95 17.47 2.92
N LEU A 456 21.16 18.69 3.41
CA LEU A 456 20.13 19.68 3.65
C LEU A 456 20.31 20.89 2.71
N ALA A 457 19.59 20.91 1.59
CA ALA A 457 19.44 22.10 0.73
C ALA A 457 18.12 22.87 0.97
N GLY A 458 17.24 22.33 1.82
CA GLY A 458 15.97 22.92 2.24
C GLY A 458 16.03 23.50 3.66
N ALA A 459 14.93 23.43 4.41
CA ALA A 459 14.86 23.92 5.79
C ALA A 459 14.86 22.77 6.80
N GLY A 460 15.67 22.90 7.85
CA GLY A 460 15.69 22.05 9.04
C GLY A 460 15.32 22.83 10.30
N TYR A 461 14.63 22.17 11.23
CA TYR A 461 14.25 22.68 12.54
C TYR A 461 14.49 21.65 13.65
N GLY A 462 15.41 21.94 14.56
CA GLY A 462 15.62 21.19 15.79
C GLY A 462 16.21 19.78 15.59
N GLU A 463 17.07 19.63 14.60
CA GLU A 463 17.77 18.39 14.26
C GLU A 463 18.70 17.95 15.41
N THR A 464 18.91 16.65 15.55
CA THR A 464 19.91 16.08 16.47
C THR A 464 20.91 15.24 15.69
N VAL A 465 22.18 15.64 15.71
CA VAL A 465 23.28 14.87 15.10
C VAL A 465 24.03 14.13 16.21
N SER A 466 23.77 12.83 16.32
CA SER A 466 24.36 11.94 17.32
C SER A 466 25.82 11.60 16.99
N SER A 467 26.52 10.96 17.93
CA SER A 467 27.91 10.50 17.76
C SER A 467 28.12 9.68 16.48
N GLY A 468 28.94 10.21 15.57
CA GLY A 468 29.25 9.58 14.27
C GLY A 468 28.20 9.81 13.18
N GLY A 469 27.12 10.55 13.45
CA GLY A 469 26.21 11.06 12.43
C GLY A 469 26.81 12.26 11.70
N SER A 470 26.37 12.49 10.47
CA SER A 470 26.87 13.56 9.61
C SER A 470 25.72 14.35 8.98
N GLN A 471 25.78 15.66 9.10
CA GLN A 471 24.86 16.59 8.45
C GLN A 471 25.66 17.56 7.57
N THR A 472 25.22 17.76 6.33
CA THR A 472 25.75 18.79 5.43
C THR A 472 24.64 19.77 5.09
N ILE A 473 24.84 21.05 5.39
CA ILE A 473 23.94 22.13 4.96
C ILE A 473 24.47 22.66 3.63
N ASP A 474 23.76 22.33 2.55
CA ASP A 474 24.09 22.68 1.18
C ASP A 474 23.64 24.10 0.82
N ALA A 475 23.95 24.53 -0.41
CA ALA A 475 23.59 25.85 -0.91
C ALA A 475 22.07 26.10 -0.85
N GLY A 476 21.67 27.18 -0.17
CA GLY A 476 20.27 27.53 0.05
C GLY A 476 19.62 26.80 1.23
N GLY A 477 20.34 25.86 1.86
CA GLY A 477 19.91 25.16 3.06
C GLY A 477 19.97 26.05 4.29
N VAL A 478 19.00 25.88 5.19
CA VAL A 478 18.93 26.58 6.48
C VAL A 478 18.59 25.57 7.57
N ASP A 479 19.48 25.40 8.54
CA ASP A 479 19.23 24.63 9.75
C ASP A 479 19.02 25.58 10.93
N SER A 480 17.92 25.41 11.67
CA SER A 480 17.58 26.21 12.84
C SER A 480 17.45 25.35 14.10
N GLY A 481 18.38 25.54 15.04
CA GLY A 481 18.32 24.92 16.37
C GLY A 481 18.87 23.51 16.46
N ALA A 482 19.74 23.09 15.52
CA ALA A 482 20.40 21.80 15.59
C ALA A 482 21.20 21.59 16.89
N THR A 483 21.22 20.33 17.36
CA THR A 483 22.04 19.87 18.48
C THR A 483 23.06 18.83 18.01
N LEU A 484 24.35 19.13 18.15
CA LEU A 484 25.45 18.21 17.81
C LEU A 484 25.96 17.52 19.07
N SER A 485 25.60 16.26 19.28
CA SER A 485 25.97 15.46 20.46
C SER A 485 26.95 14.34 20.06
N GLY A 486 28.14 14.74 19.63
CA GLY A 486 29.18 13.83 19.08
C GLY A 486 29.19 13.74 17.55
N GLY A 487 28.19 14.33 16.89
CA GLY A 487 28.05 14.35 15.43
C GLY A 487 28.76 15.52 14.76
N MET A 488 28.78 15.49 13.43
CA MET A 488 29.39 16.54 12.60
C MET A 488 28.34 17.29 11.80
N GLN A 489 28.40 18.62 11.80
CA GLN A 489 27.66 19.50 10.89
C GLN A 489 28.65 20.28 10.02
N THR A 490 28.51 20.18 8.70
CA THR A 490 29.27 20.99 7.74
C THR A 490 28.35 22.02 7.11
N VAL A 491 28.66 23.30 7.26
CA VAL A 491 27.95 24.40 6.61
C VAL A 491 28.69 24.78 5.33
N SER A 492 28.16 24.36 4.19
CA SER A 492 28.78 24.54 2.87
C SER A 492 28.50 25.94 2.30
N SER A 493 29.07 26.22 1.13
CA SER A 493 28.87 27.51 0.44
C SER A 493 27.38 27.81 0.20
N GLY A 494 26.89 28.92 0.77
CA GLY A 494 25.50 29.34 0.69
C GLY A 494 24.55 28.61 1.65
N GLY A 495 25.06 27.74 2.53
CA GLY A 495 24.30 27.15 3.64
C GLY A 495 24.35 28.02 4.88
N ILE A 496 23.31 27.94 5.71
CA ILE A 496 23.16 28.73 6.94
C ILE A 496 22.82 27.81 8.11
N ALA A 497 23.58 27.89 9.21
CA ALA A 497 23.26 27.26 10.48
C ALA A 497 22.92 28.33 11.53
N ALA A 498 21.72 28.29 12.11
CA ALA A 498 21.26 29.26 13.10
C ALA A 498 20.94 28.59 14.44
N GLY A 499 21.56 29.07 15.52
CA GLY A 499 21.30 28.58 16.87
C GLY A 499 21.78 27.15 17.14
N THR A 500 22.80 26.67 16.42
CA THR A 500 23.36 25.34 16.65
C THR A 500 23.96 25.22 18.05
N THR A 501 23.61 24.17 18.78
CA THR A 501 24.26 23.80 20.04
C THR A 501 25.28 22.69 19.79
N VAL A 502 26.56 22.95 20.02
CA VAL A 502 27.65 21.99 19.87
C VAL A 502 28.07 21.45 21.23
N SER A 503 27.71 20.20 21.53
CA SER A 503 27.98 19.53 22.82
C SER A 503 29.16 18.54 22.73
N GLY A 504 29.43 17.80 23.80
CA GLY A 504 30.60 16.93 23.94
C GLY A 504 30.86 16.01 22.73
N GLY A 505 32.01 16.23 22.07
CA GLY A 505 32.45 15.51 20.87
C GLY A 505 31.82 15.99 19.56
N GLY A 506 30.85 16.91 19.62
CA GLY A 506 30.23 17.51 18.45
C GLY A 506 31.18 18.48 17.74
N VAL A 507 31.06 18.54 16.42
CA VAL A 507 31.89 19.41 15.57
C VAL A 507 31.01 20.15 14.57
N GLN A 508 31.09 21.49 14.57
CA GLN A 508 30.54 22.32 13.50
C GLN A 508 31.69 22.89 12.65
N THR A 509 31.69 22.61 11.36
CA THR A 509 32.64 23.19 10.40
C THR A 509 31.90 24.19 9.50
N VAL A 510 32.33 25.45 9.52
CA VAL A 510 31.81 26.50 8.64
C VAL A 510 32.77 26.68 7.48
N ALA A 511 32.43 26.11 6.32
CA ALA A 511 33.29 26.08 5.14
C ALA A 511 33.22 27.41 4.37
N SER A 512 34.00 27.51 3.29
CA SER A 512 34.05 28.71 2.45
C SER A 512 32.67 29.10 1.89
N GLY A 513 32.20 30.29 2.24
CA GLY A 513 30.89 30.83 1.88
C GLY A 513 29.71 30.30 2.71
N GLY A 514 29.96 29.47 3.74
CA GLY A 514 28.95 29.07 4.73
C GLY A 514 28.84 30.09 5.86
N GLU A 515 27.67 30.13 6.51
CA GLU A 515 27.37 31.07 7.59
C GLU A 515 26.81 30.35 8.82
N ALA A 516 27.40 30.60 9.99
CA ALA A 516 26.86 30.18 11.28
C ALA A 516 26.50 31.41 12.13
N SER A 517 25.34 31.38 12.79
CA SER A 517 24.89 32.45 13.68
C SER A 517 24.35 31.90 14.99
N GLY A 518 24.78 32.49 16.11
CA GLY A 518 24.30 32.12 17.44
C GLY A 518 24.71 30.72 17.88
N THR A 519 25.84 30.21 17.40
CA THR A 519 26.34 28.88 17.80
C THR A 519 26.70 28.89 19.29
N ALA A 520 26.12 27.98 20.07
CA ALA A 520 26.49 27.73 21.46
C ALA A 520 27.46 26.54 21.54
N ILE A 521 28.71 26.80 21.90
CA ILE A 521 29.79 25.81 21.94
C ILE A 521 30.00 25.39 23.40
N ALA A 522 29.41 24.27 23.78
CA ALA A 522 29.44 23.74 25.14
C ALA A 522 30.68 22.88 25.41
N ALA A 523 30.77 22.34 26.62
CA ALA A 523 31.91 21.53 27.08
C ALA A 523 32.23 20.36 26.12
N GLY A 524 33.45 20.36 25.57
CA GLY A 524 33.92 19.34 24.64
C GLY A 524 33.38 19.46 23.21
N GLY A 525 32.60 20.50 22.92
CA GLY A 525 32.20 20.86 21.56
C GLY A 525 33.25 21.72 20.86
N SER A 526 33.27 21.65 19.52
CA SER A 526 34.20 22.43 18.70
C SER A 526 33.49 23.10 17.52
N GLN A 527 33.73 24.38 17.30
CA GLN A 527 33.41 25.05 16.04
C GLN A 527 34.71 25.42 15.31
N THR A 528 34.79 25.10 14.02
CA THR A 528 35.88 25.55 13.14
C THR A 528 35.31 26.43 12.04
N VAL A 529 35.82 27.64 11.89
CA VAL A 529 35.50 28.57 10.81
C VAL A 529 36.66 28.57 9.82
N ASP A 530 36.46 27.94 8.66
CA ASP A 530 37.49 27.81 7.63
C ASP A 530 37.67 29.10 6.82
N ALA A 531 38.68 29.12 5.95
CA ALA A 531 38.94 30.24 5.04
C ALA A 531 37.70 30.58 4.19
N GLY A 532 37.19 31.81 4.35
CA GLY A 532 35.99 32.31 3.69
C GLY A 532 34.67 31.88 4.32
N GLY A 533 34.68 31.14 5.44
CA GLY A 533 33.50 30.92 6.27
C GLY A 533 33.24 32.11 7.19
N SER A 534 32.00 32.25 7.67
CA SER A 534 31.57 33.32 8.56
C SER A 534 30.84 32.78 9.78
N ALA A 535 31.27 33.16 10.98
CA ALA A 535 30.53 32.97 12.22
C ALA A 535 30.10 34.31 12.82
N SER A 536 28.99 34.31 13.54
CA SER A 536 28.49 35.49 14.25
C SER A 536 27.79 35.13 15.55
N SER A 537 27.95 35.97 16.57
CA SER A 537 27.26 35.85 17.87
C SER A 537 27.45 34.49 18.52
N ALA A 538 28.61 33.84 18.33
CA ALA A 538 28.88 32.56 18.98
C ALA A 538 29.01 32.77 20.51
N THR A 539 28.67 31.74 21.28
CA THR A 539 28.93 31.68 22.73
C THR A 539 29.83 30.49 23.01
N VAL A 540 31.02 30.74 23.54
CA VAL A 540 31.99 29.69 23.89
C VAL A 540 31.98 29.45 25.39
N ASP A 541 31.35 28.36 25.81
CA ASP A 541 31.20 28.00 27.23
C ASP A 541 32.40 27.20 27.78
N ASN A 542 32.36 26.87 29.07
CA ASN A 542 33.43 26.13 29.75
C ASN A 542 33.81 24.83 29.04
N GLY A 543 35.04 24.76 28.52
CA GLY A 543 35.57 23.62 27.79
C GLY A 543 35.11 23.53 26.33
N GLY A 544 34.37 24.51 25.83
CA GLY A 544 34.11 24.71 24.41
C GLY A 544 35.29 25.38 23.71
N VAL A 545 35.47 25.06 22.43
CA VAL A 545 36.55 25.62 21.60
C VAL A 545 35.99 26.16 20.30
N GLN A 546 36.32 27.40 19.99
CA GLN A 546 36.13 27.98 18.67
C GLN A 546 37.50 28.18 18.01
N THR A 547 37.64 27.77 16.76
CA THR A 547 38.86 27.98 15.96
C THR A 547 38.50 28.72 14.69
N VAL A 548 39.07 29.90 14.49
CA VAL A 548 38.87 30.72 13.29
C VAL A 548 40.15 30.67 12.47
N ALA A 549 40.13 29.93 11.37
CA ALA A 549 41.29 29.74 10.51
C ALA A 549 41.65 31.03 9.75
N ALA A 550 42.86 31.07 9.18
CA ALA A 550 43.29 32.20 8.35
C ALA A 550 42.32 32.43 7.17
N GLY A 551 41.77 33.64 7.09
CA GLY A 551 40.75 34.02 6.11
C GLY A 551 39.31 33.68 6.48
N GLY A 552 39.06 33.03 7.63
CA GLY A 552 37.75 32.94 8.25
C GLY A 552 37.37 34.26 8.92
N VAL A 553 36.07 34.50 9.08
CA VAL A 553 35.51 35.70 9.71
C VAL A 553 34.68 35.29 10.91
N ASP A 554 34.93 35.90 12.06
CA ASP A 554 34.11 35.80 13.25
C ASP A 554 33.70 37.20 13.74
N SER A 555 32.54 37.29 14.40
CA SER A 555 32.05 38.57 14.91
C SER A 555 31.09 38.43 16.09
N GLY A 556 31.26 39.27 17.10
CA GLY A 556 30.38 39.32 18.26
C GLY A 556 30.41 38.06 19.14
N THR A 557 31.48 37.26 19.05
CA THR A 557 31.64 36.08 19.89
C THR A 557 31.77 36.48 21.35
N THR A 558 31.04 35.76 22.21
CA THR A 558 31.17 35.85 23.67
C THR A 558 31.93 34.64 24.20
N ILE A 559 33.12 34.86 24.74
CA ILE A 559 33.96 33.81 25.33
C ILE A 559 33.73 33.78 26.84
N GLY A 560 33.02 32.76 27.30
CA GLY A 560 32.67 32.55 28.70
C GLY A 560 33.80 31.95 29.54
N SER A 561 33.55 31.74 30.82
CA SER A 561 34.54 31.18 31.75
C SER A 561 34.95 29.77 31.34
N GLY A 562 36.24 29.56 31.09
CA GLY A 562 36.80 28.29 30.60
C GLY A 562 36.56 28.01 29.11
N GLY A 563 35.91 28.93 28.38
CA GLY A 563 35.82 28.89 26.93
C GLY A 563 37.12 29.38 26.27
N THR A 564 37.43 28.84 25.09
CA THR A 564 38.64 29.21 24.34
C THR A 564 38.32 29.54 22.89
N GLU A 565 38.84 30.67 22.40
CA GLU A 565 38.88 31.01 20.98
C GLU A 565 40.33 31.08 20.48
N ASP A 566 40.62 30.36 19.39
CA ASP A 566 41.88 30.43 18.65
C ASP A 566 41.66 31.15 17.31
N LEU A 567 42.09 32.41 17.22
CA LEU A 567 41.83 33.33 16.12
C LEU A 567 43.06 33.51 15.21
N ALA A 568 43.07 32.84 14.07
CA ALA A 568 44.03 33.06 12.98
C ALA A 568 43.43 33.85 11.79
N GLY A 569 42.10 34.06 11.78
CA GLY A 569 41.36 34.85 10.80
C GLY A 569 41.06 36.28 11.28
N SER A 570 39.90 36.82 10.90
CA SER A 570 39.45 38.13 11.38
C SER A 570 38.40 38.00 12.47
N GLY A 571 38.56 38.75 13.56
CA GLY A 571 37.57 38.97 14.61
C GLY A 571 37.08 40.43 14.63
N ALA A 572 35.81 40.62 14.99
CA ALA A 572 35.22 41.92 15.28
C ALA A 572 34.25 41.88 16.47
N ASP A 573 34.35 42.87 17.35
CA ASP A 573 33.43 43.12 18.46
C ASP A 573 33.27 41.95 19.46
N GLU A 574 34.32 41.15 19.65
CA GLU A 574 34.32 40.03 20.60
C GLU A 574 34.24 40.49 22.05
N THR A 575 33.64 39.66 22.91
CA THR A 575 33.58 39.87 24.36
C THR A 575 34.22 38.71 25.08
N VAL A 576 35.32 38.96 25.81
CA VAL A 576 36.02 37.94 26.59
C VAL A 576 35.72 38.14 28.07
N LEU A 577 34.87 37.26 28.64
CA LEU A 577 34.41 37.34 30.02
C LEU A 577 35.42 36.73 31.00
N SER A 578 35.17 36.91 32.30
CA SER A 578 36.04 36.39 33.36
C SER A 578 36.31 34.87 33.25
N GLY A 579 37.59 34.53 33.07
CA GLY A 579 38.07 33.17 32.87
C GLY A 579 37.98 32.64 31.44
N GLY A 580 37.46 33.43 30.49
CA GLY A 580 37.55 33.15 29.06
C GLY A 580 38.93 33.51 28.49
N SER A 581 39.32 32.82 27.41
CA SER A 581 40.62 32.99 26.77
C SER A 581 40.49 33.13 25.26
N GLN A 582 41.10 34.18 24.71
CA GLN A 582 41.27 34.39 23.28
C GLN A 582 42.76 34.37 22.92
N THR A 583 43.14 33.65 21.88
CA THR A 583 44.50 33.67 21.32
C THR A 583 44.45 34.17 19.88
N ILE A 584 45.09 35.31 19.60
CA ILE A 584 45.26 35.82 18.23
C ILE A 584 46.58 35.26 17.68
N ALA A 585 46.47 34.31 16.76
CA ALA A 585 47.59 33.61 16.14
C ALA A 585 48.17 34.38 14.94
N ALA A 586 49.17 33.79 14.28
CA ALA A 586 49.82 34.40 13.12
C ALA A 586 48.82 34.62 11.96
N GLY A 587 48.74 35.86 11.48
CA GLY A 587 47.77 36.26 10.45
C GLY A 587 46.40 36.66 11.00
N GLY A 588 46.16 36.44 12.30
CA GLY A 588 44.94 36.85 12.98
C GLY A 588 44.85 38.36 13.17
N ALA A 589 43.66 38.92 12.99
CA ALA A 589 43.37 40.33 13.16
C ALA A 589 42.05 40.52 13.92
N ASP A 590 42.12 41.09 15.11
CA ASP A 590 40.96 41.39 15.95
C ASP A 590 40.69 42.91 15.99
N SER A 591 39.41 43.30 16.05
CA SER A 591 38.98 44.68 16.10
C SER A 591 37.82 44.90 17.07
N GLY A 592 37.98 45.82 18.02
CA GLY A 592 36.89 46.21 18.92
C GLY A 592 36.62 45.24 20.08
N ALA A 593 37.47 44.23 20.30
CA ALA A 593 37.28 43.31 21.41
C ALA A 593 37.20 43.99 22.78
N THR A 594 36.32 43.47 23.64
CA THR A 594 36.11 43.90 25.02
C THR A 594 36.52 42.79 25.99
N LEU A 595 37.54 43.03 26.81
CA LEU A 595 38.03 42.09 27.82
C LEU A 595 37.46 42.45 29.19
N ASP A 596 36.38 41.78 29.62
CA ASP A 596 35.67 42.02 30.88
C ASP A 596 35.99 40.91 31.91
N GLY A 597 37.22 40.94 32.41
CA GLY A 597 37.77 39.90 33.30
C GLY A 597 38.49 38.77 32.58
N GLY A 598 38.40 38.70 31.25
CA GLY A 598 39.01 37.65 30.41
C GLY A 598 40.44 37.95 29.95
N SER A 599 41.04 37.00 29.23
CA SER A 599 42.41 37.11 28.71
C SER A 599 42.46 37.07 27.20
N GLN A 600 43.14 38.04 26.57
CA GLN A 600 43.51 38.00 25.16
C GLN A 600 45.03 37.92 25.02
N THR A 601 45.54 36.93 24.27
CA THR A 601 46.96 36.79 23.96
C THR A 601 47.21 37.04 22.48
N ILE A 602 48.01 38.05 22.16
CA ILE A 602 48.43 38.38 20.80
C ILE A 602 49.78 37.71 20.52
N GLY A 603 49.77 36.68 19.69
CA GLY A 603 50.94 35.91 19.29
C GLY A 603 51.75 36.58 18.17
N ALA A 604 52.83 35.91 17.76
CA ALA A 604 53.69 36.39 16.69
C ALA A 604 52.92 36.52 15.36
N GLY A 605 52.91 37.72 14.78
CA GLY A 605 52.18 38.01 13.54
C GLY A 605 50.67 38.18 13.70
N GLY A 606 50.15 38.17 14.93
CA GLY A 606 48.77 38.56 15.25
C GLY A 606 48.66 40.06 15.54
N SER A 607 47.47 40.62 15.31
CA SER A 607 47.17 42.04 15.57
C SER A 607 45.83 42.21 16.27
N ALA A 608 45.76 43.07 17.29
CA ALA A 608 44.50 43.54 17.87
C ALA A 608 44.39 45.06 17.75
N THR A 609 43.20 45.56 17.43
CA THR A 609 42.93 46.98 17.25
C THR A 609 41.72 47.43 18.07
N SER A 610 41.78 48.63 18.66
CA SER A 610 40.68 49.20 19.44
C SER A 610 40.18 48.33 20.61
N THR A 611 41.05 47.48 21.17
CA THR A 611 40.68 46.61 22.30
C THR A 611 40.37 47.43 23.54
N THR A 612 39.26 47.15 24.22
CA THR A 612 38.93 47.72 25.54
C THR A 612 39.20 46.69 26.63
N VAL A 613 40.09 47.01 27.57
CA VAL A 613 40.46 46.14 28.69
C VAL A 613 39.83 46.68 29.98
N ASN A 614 38.80 46.01 30.47
CA ASN A 614 38.06 46.37 31.69
C ASN A 614 38.62 45.66 32.93
N ALA A 615 37.95 45.84 34.06
CA ALA A 615 38.39 45.34 35.36
C ALA A 615 38.65 43.82 35.33
N GLY A 616 39.87 43.42 35.73
CA GLY A 616 40.32 42.03 35.70
C GLY A 616 40.67 41.48 34.31
N GLY A 617 40.39 42.24 33.24
CA GLY A 617 40.78 41.88 31.88
C GLY A 617 42.28 42.02 31.68
N THR A 618 42.86 41.14 30.85
CA THR A 618 44.29 41.18 30.51
C THR A 618 44.51 41.04 29.01
N GLN A 619 45.16 42.02 28.39
CA GLN A 619 45.70 41.90 27.03
C GLN A 619 47.21 41.64 27.10
N THR A 620 47.65 40.46 26.67
CA THR A 620 49.06 40.07 26.60
C THR A 620 49.58 40.22 25.16
N VAL A 621 50.60 41.04 24.95
CA VAL A 621 51.26 41.23 23.64
C VAL A 621 52.61 40.51 23.66
N SER A 622 52.68 39.37 22.97
CA SER A 622 53.89 38.53 22.91
C SER A 622 54.87 38.98 21.83
N SER A 623 56.02 38.32 21.74
CA SER A 623 57.04 38.60 20.70
C SER A 623 56.44 38.55 19.30
N GLY A 624 56.57 39.64 18.53
CA GLY A 624 56.02 39.77 17.18
C GLY A 624 54.51 40.04 17.10
N GLY A 625 53.82 40.14 18.24
CA GLY A 625 52.41 40.57 18.31
C GLY A 625 52.30 42.09 18.33
N VAL A 626 51.16 42.60 17.83
CA VAL A 626 50.88 44.04 17.71
C VAL A 626 49.53 44.38 18.33
N ALA A 627 49.49 45.38 19.20
CA ALA A 627 48.27 46.00 19.70
C ALA A 627 48.20 47.47 19.27
N VAL A 628 47.05 47.92 18.77
CA VAL A 628 46.85 49.32 18.34
C VAL A 628 45.59 49.88 18.99
N ASP A 629 45.69 51.10 19.51
CA ASP A 629 44.58 51.87 20.10
C ASP A 629 43.85 51.14 21.24
N THR A 630 44.59 50.36 22.04
CA THR A 630 44.04 49.70 23.23
C THR A 630 43.62 50.74 24.28
N THR A 631 42.41 50.64 24.81
CA THR A 631 41.97 51.39 26.00
C THR A 631 42.03 50.49 27.23
N VAL A 632 42.77 50.90 28.27
CA VAL A 632 42.90 50.15 29.52
C VAL A 632 42.20 50.92 30.65
N ASN A 633 41.13 50.33 31.19
CA ASN A 633 40.29 50.90 32.24
C ASN A 633 40.73 50.45 33.64
N ASP A 634 40.04 50.93 34.67
CA ASP A 634 40.33 50.62 36.08
C ASP A 634 40.49 49.11 36.31
N SER A 635 41.60 48.71 36.91
CA SER A 635 41.97 47.31 37.17
C SER A 635 42.10 46.41 35.93
N GLY A 636 42.12 46.98 34.73
CA GLY A 636 42.52 46.31 33.49
C GLY A 636 44.04 46.35 33.31
N THR A 637 44.60 45.35 32.62
CA THR A 637 46.04 45.25 32.37
C THR A 637 46.37 45.01 30.90
N GLN A 638 47.28 45.81 30.34
CA GLN A 638 47.98 45.48 29.09
C GLN A 638 49.44 45.11 29.41
N ALA A 639 49.85 43.88 29.14
CA ALA A 639 51.20 43.39 29.41
C ALA A 639 51.94 43.10 28.11
N LEU A 640 53.06 43.79 27.87
CA LEU A 640 53.90 43.61 26.69
C LEU A 640 55.17 42.83 27.06
N TYR A 641 55.53 41.83 26.26
CA TYR A 641 56.73 41.00 26.42
C TYR A 641 57.72 41.19 25.27
N GLY A 642 58.95 40.68 25.44
CA GLY A 642 60.06 40.96 24.52
C GLY A 642 59.73 40.70 23.05
N GLY A 643 59.82 41.73 22.21
CA GLY A 643 59.46 41.72 20.79
C GLY A 643 58.00 42.11 20.48
N GLY A 644 57.14 42.28 21.49
CA GLY A 644 55.77 42.76 21.33
C GLY A 644 55.69 44.29 21.21
N THR A 645 54.72 44.77 20.43
CA THR A 645 54.54 46.21 20.15
C THR A 645 53.13 46.67 20.50
N ALA A 646 52.99 47.76 21.25
CA ALA A 646 51.72 48.49 21.37
C ALA A 646 51.85 49.91 20.82
N SER A 647 50.81 50.41 20.16
CA SER A 647 50.74 51.79 19.66
C SER A 647 49.42 52.44 20.08
N GLY A 648 49.45 53.68 20.57
CA GLY A 648 48.23 54.45 20.85
C GLY A 648 47.45 53.99 22.08
N THR A 649 48.08 53.26 23.02
CA THR A 649 47.38 52.80 24.22
C THR A 649 46.89 53.98 25.07
N VAL A 650 45.60 54.03 25.36
CA VAL A 650 45.00 54.97 26.34
C VAL A 650 44.86 54.26 27.68
N ILE A 651 45.50 54.78 28.73
CA ILE A 651 45.50 54.21 30.08
C ILE A 651 44.69 55.14 30.99
N ASN A 652 43.50 54.71 31.37
CA ASN A 652 42.59 55.45 32.25
C ASN A 652 42.95 55.25 33.73
N SER A 653 42.29 56.00 34.62
CA SER A 653 42.49 55.89 36.07
C SER A 653 42.38 54.44 36.55
N GLY A 654 43.43 53.93 37.20
CA GLY A 654 43.50 52.56 37.73
C GLY A 654 43.86 51.47 36.70
N GLY A 655 43.98 51.82 35.41
CA GLY A 655 44.50 50.91 34.38
C GLY A 655 46.03 50.81 34.42
N THR A 656 46.56 49.66 34.03
CA THR A 656 48.02 49.40 34.03
C THR A 656 48.53 48.93 32.66
N GLN A 657 49.60 49.54 32.16
CA GLN A 657 50.40 49.02 31.05
C GLN A 657 51.79 48.61 31.54
N SER A 658 52.14 47.33 31.44
CA SER A 658 53.46 46.80 31.80
C SER A 658 54.31 46.54 30.55
N ILE A 659 55.48 47.17 30.45
CA ILE A 659 56.39 47.05 29.31
C ILE A 659 57.64 46.29 29.76
N ASN A 660 57.71 44.99 29.48
CA ASN A 660 58.82 44.14 29.90
C ASN A 660 60.05 44.26 28.97
N SER A 661 61.15 43.61 29.36
CA SER A 661 62.41 43.63 28.60
C SER A 661 62.21 43.27 27.12
N GLY A 662 62.61 44.17 26.23
CA GLY A 662 62.55 44.02 24.77
C GLY A 662 61.19 44.37 24.14
N ALA A 663 60.19 44.76 24.92
CA ALA A 663 58.90 45.24 24.41
C ALA A 663 58.94 46.73 24.04
N VAL A 664 58.05 47.15 23.14
CA VAL A 664 57.93 48.56 22.73
C VAL A 664 56.48 49.04 22.88
N ALA A 665 56.28 50.14 23.59
CA ALA A 665 55.04 50.90 23.56
C ALA A 665 55.29 52.28 22.95
N SER A 666 54.44 52.72 22.02
CA SER A 666 54.56 54.02 21.33
C SER A 666 53.27 54.81 21.44
N GLY A 667 53.37 56.11 21.76
CA GLY A 667 52.23 57.02 21.76
C GLY A 667 51.19 56.72 22.83
N SER A 668 51.60 56.10 23.96
CA SER A 668 50.69 55.86 25.07
C SER A 668 50.21 57.18 25.70
N VAL A 669 48.94 57.26 26.10
CA VAL A 669 48.35 58.40 26.81
C VAL A 669 47.88 57.95 28.18
N LEU A 670 48.51 58.46 29.24
CA LEU A 670 48.15 58.16 30.62
C LEU A 670 47.25 59.29 31.16
N SER A 671 45.95 59.02 31.23
CA SER A 671 44.96 59.90 31.87
C SER A 671 45.10 59.83 33.40
N GLY A 672 44.67 60.88 34.12
CA GLY A 672 44.88 61.00 35.57
C GLY A 672 44.53 59.71 36.35
N GLY A 673 45.51 59.12 37.03
CA GLY A 673 45.42 57.86 37.77
C GLY A 673 45.85 56.60 37.01
N GLY A 674 46.20 56.68 35.72
CA GLY A 674 46.73 55.55 34.94
C GLY A 674 48.20 55.26 35.25
N ASN A 675 48.61 53.99 35.12
CA ASN A 675 49.97 53.55 35.42
C ASN A 675 50.66 52.91 34.20
N GLN A 676 51.89 53.32 33.89
CA GLN A 676 52.76 52.66 32.91
C GLN A 676 54.08 52.24 33.57
N ASP A 677 54.31 50.94 33.68
CA ASP A 677 55.52 50.36 34.27
C ASP A 677 56.49 49.94 33.16
N VAL A 678 57.61 50.64 33.02
CA VAL A 678 58.68 50.32 32.08
C VAL A 678 59.75 49.51 32.79
N GLY A 679 59.75 48.19 32.58
CA GLY A 679 60.77 47.30 33.14
C GLY A 679 62.14 47.48 32.47
N SER A 680 63.19 47.01 33.14
CA SER A 680 64.56 47.01 32.59
C SER A 680 64.62 46.40 31.20
N GLY A 681 65.03 47.19 30.21
CA GLY A 681 65.13 46.77 28.80
C GLY A 681 63.85 46.93 27.97
N GLY A 682 62.74 47.36 28.57
CA GLY A 682 61.54 47.81 27.85
C GLY A 682 61.72 49.21 27.26
N SER A 683 60.89 49.57 26.28
CA SER A 683 60.93 50.88 25.63
C SER A 683 59.54 51.52 25.56
N ALA A 684 59.37 52.65 26.23
CA ALA A 684 58.23 53.54 26.07
C ALA A 684 58.66 54.77 25.26
N VAL A 685 57.97 55.05 24.14
CA VAL A 685 58.29 56.12 23.21
C VAL A 685 57.08 57.03 23.06
N ALA A 686 57.30 58.34 23.09
CA ALA A 686 56.25 59.35 22.91
C ALA A 686 55.05 59.19 23.88
N THR A 687 55.31 58.73 25.11
CA THR A 687 54.28 58.70 26.17
C THR A 687 53.85 60.11 26.56
N GLN A 688 52.54 60.36 26.56
CA GLN A 688 51.91 61.51 27.20
C GLN A 688 51.50 61.14 28.63
N VAL A 689 51.98 61.88 29.63
CA VAL A 689 51.65 61.69 31.05
C VAL A 689 50.89 62.91 31.55
N ASP A 690 49.58 62.77 31.75
CA ASP A 690 48.72 63.85 32.26
C ASP A 690 48.80 63.97 33.80
N SER A 691 48.19 65.02 34.37
CA SER A 691 48.27 65.25 35.81
C SER A 691 47.65 64.10 36.61
N GLY A 692 48.42 63.52 37.53
CA GLY A 692 47.95 62.47 38.43
C GLY A 692 48.13 61.04 37.92
N SER A 693 48.74 60.82 36.75
CA SER A 693 49.20 59.51 36.31
C SER A 693 50.68 59.25 36.63
N GLU A 694 51.11 58.00 36.51
CA GLU A 694 52.47 57.56 36.84
C GLU A 694 53.09 56.78 35.68
N GLN A 695 54.32 57.16 35.32
CA GLN A 695 55.21 56.36 34.49
C GLN A 695 56.44 55.99 35.36
N ALA A 696 56.60 54.71 35.67
CA ALA A 696 57.77 54.18 36.36
C ALA A 696 58.77 53.63 35.34
N VAL A 697 60.06 53.96 35.46
CA VAL A 697 61.15 53.55 34.54
C VAL A 697 62.35 53.00 35.29
#